data_AF-U9UN04-F1
#
_entry.id   AF-U9UN04-F1
#
_cell.length_a   1.000
_cell.length_b   1.000
_cell.length_c   1.000
_cell.angle_alpha   90.00
_cell.angle_beta   90.00
_cell.angle_gamma   90.00
#
_symmetry.space_group_name_H-M   'P 1'
#
loop_
_entity.id
_entity.type
_entity.pdbx_description
1 polymer ?
#
loop_
_entity_poly.entity_id
_entity_poly.type
_entity_poly.pdbx_seq_one_letter_code
_entity_poly.pdbx_strand_id
1 'polypeptide(L)'
;MQIRVGGKQGDDTKIGKHGIGFNSCYHFTDVPSFISGDSFAFLDPQEKYLSQRGIRGLIPNNGIDGFSNKDQLVPFEGIEGIDFRSTFEGTLFRLPLRKESSDISDSIFTTDKVLELLTNIKSIASSQFIFLRNIEIIETSFINEDTAPFQITSLWRAIITDLNEDTKNKRKYVNNGVINTFQIKIELADNSENKQEEHWIITNGAQQNPEDSKLKEYARKYRLRVLGGIATILKSSEDNCFKGRMYSFFSLPDAIYLPVHLNGTWAQGSDRGKLLIEKDDLPDLDHQKLGWNRYILLDFLPELYCKLLEEIIKLHKNKEIDLKDHPISKYWPFPSAAGNYPRYVVEYGFRVLQLILKNDDIFQLINEGLPDENDRADVLFKFLPRGQTLGFQGLLRNNLDGLDITSNPDLKLLLRSLPIWPTLSDSILPADLKPISCGYILPSNFQHYRTKKDSKIYLNASGDNVRNCLIKLGVQKRDVYSYTFEDVEFPSEYDYQYVRFLNDILHYSNVVRDLKDKPCFPTYNKKLKKIDQLYDIRNSVYKVIFGENMGMYLHNDIKYSDALSNIGFKNKVNQKTFIGCAKYIETLEKKVNPPSDIRYRGFALIDYFYKNIDTLKFEEGMERFRFVPISKDLGKPYNLNYVRTNTLDCFDHIVLSKYKEVAWSQMSLIAEDVVPPKHVLQKYPSLGKPEATTVIEHLRFLYTHIRVDDEWKSDWAGVFKNNVYEVYKWLEGECKTNDIDLSEQIYEHERLFLNFNKDQDPFDDDNWVSVKDLILNSEKDEDRYICLSLQKYPNMLKSAGVKEVKRPDYKINVRLHNQSIIIGKAVFDLLFDHESSLNDIIFIVNEEEIKASRYMLVASSGFFRQEFYSADPGPIEITINDIRPNSMRILLRYLYGQDIDVAIKSLGIDDDNSKFALYKDLTKLANSYELVHLKEVMELRLSRTITRSNVENMKQFAENSGANQLKEFCDLYIIANNNL
;
A
#
# COMPACT_ATOMS: atom_id res chain seq x y z
N MET A 1 30.85 86.84 -2.64
CA MET A 1 31.27 85.44 -2.36
C MET A 1 30.15 84.49 -2.80
N GLN A 2 30.41 83.45 -3.60
CA GLN A 2 29.37 82.52 -4.08
C GLN A 2 29.25 81.32 -3.12
N ILE A 3 28.25 81.33 -2.25
CA ILE A 3 28.06 80.30 -1.19
C ILE A 3 27.64 78.92 -1.75
N ARG A 4 27.23 78.84 -3.03
CA ARG A 4 26.76 77.59 -3.67
C ARG A 4 27.69 77.02 -4.76
N VAL A 5 28.81 77.66 -5.06
CA VAL A 5 29.70 77.26 -6.16
C VAL A 5 31.09 76.99 -5.59
N GLY A 6 31.55 75.74 -5.67
CA GLY A 6 32.86 75.35 -5.16
C GLY A 6 33.99 75.86 -6.06
N GLY A 7 34.93 76.64 -5.51
CA GLY A 7 36.07 77.19 -6.27
C GLY A 7 37.06 76.15 -6.85
N LYS A 8 36.87 74.86 -6.55
CA LYS A 8 37.68 73.73 -7.05
C LYS A 8 36.93 72.86 -8.08
N GLN A 9 35.82 73.35 -8.63
CA GLN A 9 35.00 72.63 -9.60
C GLN A 9 35.77 72.17 -10.85
N GLY A 10 36.87 72.83 -11.23
CA GLY A 10 37.70 72.46 -12.38
C GLY A 10 38.77 71.39 -12.11
N ASP A 11 39.06 71.05 -10.86
CA ASP A 11 40.14 70.13 -10.48
C ASP A 11 39.57 68.74 -10.19
N ASP A 12 39.80 67.80 -11.12
CA ASP A 12 39.28 66.43 -11.03
C ASP A 12 40.05 65.54 -10.04
N THR A 13 41.12 66.05 -9.43
CA THR A 13 41.88 65.37 -8.38
C THR A 13 41.34 65.63 -6.98
N LYS A 14 40.41 66.58 -6.81
CA LYS A 14 39.85 66.98 -5.50
C LYS A 14 38.49 66.34 -5.24
N ILE A 15 38.24 66.02 -3.97
CA ILE A 15 37.03 65.31 -3.50
C ILE A 15 35.76 66.19 -3.57
N GLY A 16 35.89 67.52 -3.45
CA GLY A 16 34.78 68.48 -3.34
C GLY A 16 34.18 68.96 -4.67
N LYS A 17 33.53 68.07 -5.43
CA LYS A 17 32.99 68.39 -6.78
C LYS A 17 31.76 69.31 -6.79
N HIS A 18 30.90 69.21 -5.78
CA HIS A 18 29.63 69.96 -5.72
C HIS A 18 29.68 71.22 -4.85
N GLY A 19 30.75 71.42 -4.06
CA GLY A 19 30.88 72.60 -3.18
C GLY A 19 29.91 72.67 -1.99
N ILE A 20 28.99 71.70 -1.84
CA ILE A 20 27.94 71.69 -0.81
C ILE A 20 28.47 71.26 0.56
N GLY A 21 29.61 70.54 0.62
CA GLY A 21 30.10 69.93 1.87
C GLY A 21 30.36 70.93 3.00
N PHE A 22 30.76 72.16 2.69
CA PHE A 22 30.94 73.21 3.70
C PHE A 22 29.60 73.65 4.32
N ASN A 23 28.48 73.56 3.58
CA ASN A 23 27.17 73.99 4.06
C ASN A 23 26.65 73.14 5.24
N SER A 24 27.26 71.99 5.55
CA SER A 24 26.90 71.24 6.76
C SER A 24 27.21 72.02 8.05
N CYS A 25 28.11 73.01 8.00
CA CYS A 25 28.36 73.88 9.15
C CYS A 25 27.11 74.64 9.60
N TYR A 26 26.15 74.87 8.70
CA TYR A 26 24.90 75.57 9.01
C TYR A 26 23.95 74.78 9.92
N HIS A 27 24.21 73.49 10.17
CA HIS A 27 23.56 72.77 11.26
C HIS A 27 23.93 73.35 12.63
N PHE A 28 25.15 73.86 12.79
CA PHE A 28 25.66 74.39 14.07
C PHE A 28 25.52 75.91 14.19
N THR A 29 25.70 76.64 13.09
CA THR A 29 25.87 78.10 13.11
C THR A 29 25.13 78.78 11.96
N ASP A 30 24.73 80.04 12.13
CA ASP A 30 24.25 80.88 11.01
C ASP A 30 25.37 81.71 10.37
N VAL A 31 26.44 81.98 11.12
CA VAL A 31 27.50 82.90 10.72
C VAL A 31 28.89 82.24 10.85
N PRO A 32 29.22 81.24 10.01
CA PRO A 32 30.53 80.61 10.06
C PRO A 32 31.61 81.61 9.62
N SER A 33 32.76 81.53 10.27
CA SER A 33 33.93 82.34 9.92
C SER A 33 35.19 81.50 9.87
N PHE A 34 36.19 81.95 9.11
CA PHE A 34 37.46 81.25 9.00
C PHE A 34 38.62 82.17 8.67
N ILE A 35 39.81 81.76 9.07
CA ILE A 35 41.08 82.35 8.68
C ILE A 35 41.85 81.33 7.85
N SER A 36 42.38 81.75 6.70
CA SER A 36 43.23 80.91 5.86
C SER A 36 44.31 81.76 5.22
N GLY A 37 45.59 81.43 5.47
CA GLY A 37 46.69 82.26 4.98
C GLY A 37 46.68 83.65 5.60
N ASP A 38 46.63 84.66 4.74
CA ASP A 38 46.62 86.09 5.07
C ASP A 38 45.20 86.68 5.18
N SER A 39 44.17 85.85 5.07
CA SER A 39 42.79 86.30 4.86
C SER A 39 41.85 85.74 5.91
N PHE A 40 40.89 86.55 6.33
CA PHE A 40 39.72 86.10 7.08
C PHE A 40 38.45 86.23 6.24
N ALA A 41 37.44 85.41 6.54
CA ALA A 41 36.11 85.53 5.98
C ALA A 41 35.03 85.29 7.03
N PHE A 42 33.95 86.06 6.94
CA PHE A 42 32.71 85.83 7.70
C PHE A 42 31.58 85.65 6.69
N LEU A 43 30.75 84.64 6.88
CA LEU A 43 29.66 84.31 5.98
C LEU A 43 28.34 84.51 6.72
N ASP A 44 27.43 85.28 6.15
CA ASP A 44 26.12 85.56 6.72
C ASP A 44 25.06 85.44 5.61
N PRO A 45 24.64 84.22 5.23
CA PRO A 45 23.77 84.02 4.08
C PRO A 45 22.39 84.69 4.22
N GLN A 46 21.97 85.05 5.44
CA GLN A 46 20.72 85.75 5.72
C GLN A 46 20.86 87.29 5.68
N GLU A 47 22.09 87.81 5.59
CA GLU A 47 22.36 89.26 5.61
C GLU A 47 21.78 89.94 6.87
N LYS A 48 21.75 89.21 7.99
CA LYS A 48 21.19 89.65 9.28
C LYS A 48 22.15 90.55 10.06
N TYR A 49 23.45 90.27 9.96
CA TYR A 49 24.54 90.91 10.69
C TYR A 49 25.52 91.64 9.76
N LEU A 50 25.61 91.22 8.50
CA LEU A 50 26.44 91.84 7.47
C LEU A 50 25.57 92.45 6.36
N SER A 51 26.02 93.54 5.75
CA SER A 51 25.34 94.19 4.62
C SER A 51 25.38 93.40 3.30
N GLN A 52 26.00 92.23 3.31
CA GLN A 52 26.14 91.30 2.19
C GLN A 52 26.32 89.88 2.73
N ARG A 53 26.10 88.87 1.88
CA ARG A 53 26.13 87.44 2.30
C ARG A 53 27.43 86.92 2.90
N GLY A 54 28.48 87.72 2.86
CA GLY A 54 29.75 87.44 3.50
C GLY A 54 30.79 88.49 3.16
N ILE A 55 31.74 88.69 4.06
CA ILE A 55 32.87 89.61 3.91
C ILE A 55 34.17 88.81 3.89
N ARG A 56 35.16 89.32 3.15
CA ARG A 56 36.55 88.84 3.19
C ARG A 56 37.45 90.02 3.49
N GLY A 57 38.38 89.86 4.42
CA GLY A 57 39.40 90.85 4.75
C GLY A 57 40.78 90.21 4.88
N LEU A 58 41.80 91.04 5.00
CA LEU A 58 43.17 90.62 5.29
C LEU A 58 43.39 90.63 6.80
N ILE A 59 44.17 89.69 7.33
CA ILE A 59 44.57 89.70 8.74
C ILE A 59 45.41 90.97 9.03
N PRO A 60 45.24 91.61 10.20
CA PRO A 60 46.00 92.79 10.54
C PRO A 60 47.42 92.38 10.94
N ASN A 61 48.38 92.33 10.00
CA ASN A 61 49.78 91.86 10.17
C ASN A 61 50.64 92.54 11.27
N ASN A 62 50.06 93.41 12.10
CA ASN A 62 50.71 94.10 13.22
C ASN A 62 50.01 93.81 14.56
N GLY A 63 49.27 92.70 14.66
CA GLY A 63 48.39 92.40 15.79
C GLY A 63 47.03 93.10 15.68
N ILE A 64 46.11 92.73 16.58
CA ILE A 64 44.70 93.15 16.51
C ILE A 64 44.40 94.52 17.15
N ASP A 65 45.31 95.08 17.94
CA ASP A 65 45.05 96.28 18.76
C ASP A 65 44.65 97.53 17.96
N GLY A 66 45.19 97.68 16.74
CA GLY A 66 44.87 98.78 15.82
C GLY A 66 43.69 98.51 14.89
N PHE A 67 43.05 97.34 14.98
CA PHE A 67 41.97 96.95 14.08
C PHE A 67 40.62 97.44 14.61
N SER A 68 39.87 98.21 13.80
CA SER A 68 38.61 98.84 14.22
C SER A 68 37.54 97.86 14.71
N ASN A 69 37.60 96.60 14.28
CA ASN A 69 36.68 95.54 14.71
C ASN A 69 37.43 94.40 15.43
N LYS A 70 38.43 94.74 16.25
CA LYS A 70 39.30 93.77 16.93
C LYS A 70 38.55 92.66 17.66
N ASP A 71 37.40 92.97 18.27
CA ASP A 71 36.58 91.98 19.01
C ASP A 71 36.10 90.82 18.14
N GLN A 72 36.02 91.00 16.82
CA GLN A 72 35.68 89.92 15.88
C GLN A 72 36.85 88.98 15.59
N LEU A 73 38.08 89.42 15.85
CA LEU A 73 39.32 88.67 15.61
C LEU A 73 39.91 88.07 16.90
N VAL A 74 39.66 88.68 18.07
CA VAL A 74 40.03 88.14 19.40
C VAL A 74 39.77 86.64 19.52
N PRO A 75 38.64 86.08 19.06
CA PRO A 75 38.36 84.67 19.30
C PRO A 75 39.20 83.67 18.48
N PHE A 76 40.07 84.16 17.59
CA PHE A 76 41.06 83.35 16.88
C PHE A 76 42.47 83.56 17.45
N GLU A 77 42.69 84.58 18.28
CA GLU A 77 44.00 84.93 18.84
C GLU A 77 44.46 83.84 19.83
N GLY A 78 45.71 83.39 19.68
CA GLY A 78 46.33 82.40 20.56
C GLY A 78 45.95 80.94 20.29
N ILE A 79 45.02 80.66 19.37
CA ILE A 79 44.71 79.29 18.93
C ILE A 79 45.73 78.86 17.88
N GLU A 80 46.42 77.74 18.10
CA GLU A 80 47.35 77.12 17.14
C GLU A 80 48.38 78.11 16.53
N GLY A 81 48.86 79.05 17.36
CA GLY A 81 49.90 80.01 16.96
C GLY A 81 49.42 81.20 16.13
N ILE A 82 48.11 81.46 16.03
CA ILE A 82 47.59 82.68 15.40
C ILE A 82 47.87 83.88 16.31
N ASP A 83 48.87 84.67 15.94
CA ASP A 83 49.28 85.90 16.64
C ASP A 83 48.89 87.19 15.91
N PHE A 84 48.29 87.05 14.71
CA PHE A 84 48.00 88.15 13.78
C PHE A 84 49.23 89.02 13.45
N ARG A 85 50.46 88.51 13.60
CA ARG A 85 51.70 89.21 13.22
C ARG A 85 52.37 88.58 12.01
N SER A 86 51.97 87.36 11.66
CA SER A 86 52.49 86.61 10.51
C SER A 86 51.36 85.94 9.72
N THR A 87 51.68 85.48 8.50
CA THR A 87 50.75 84.69 7.68
C THR A 87 50.47 83.36 8.36
N PHE A 88 49.20 82.98 8.48
CA PHE A 88 48.83 81.71 9.08
C PHE A 88 48.96 80.58 8.06
N GLU A 89 49.92 79.68 8.28
CA GLU A 89 50.19 78.50 7.43
C GLU A 89 49.17 77.36 7.68
N GLY A 90 47.88 77.68 7.51
CA GLY A 90 46.79 76.77 7.76
C GLY A 90 45.42 77.33 7.42
N THR A 91 44.38 76.61 7.85
CA THR A 91 42.99 77.06 7.79
C THR A 91 42.29 76.76 9.12
N LEU A 92 41.78 77.79 9.79
CA LEU A 92 41.04 77.66 11.04
C LEU A 92 39.59 78.07 10.81
N PHE A 93 38.66 77.17 11.10
CA PHE A 93 37.22 77.45 11.07
C PHE A 93 36.69 77.72 12.47
N ARG A 94 35.89 78.77 12.61
CA ARG A 94 35.12 79.09 13.80
C ARG A 94 33.63 78.96 13.48
N LEU A 95 32.95 78.09 14.23
CA LEU A 95 31.52 77.83 14.09
C LEU A 95 30.79 78.22 15.38
N PRO A 96 30.37 79.49 15.54
CA PRO A 96 29.65 79.92 16.74
C PRO A 96 28.32 79.17 16.87
N LEU A 97 28.09 78.46 17.97
CA LEU A 97 26.85 77.70 18.17
C LEU A 97 25.63 78.63 18.19
N ARG A 98 24.60 78.26 17.45
CA ARG A 98 23.32 78.96 17.39
C ARG A 98 22.67 79.01 18.77
N LYS A 99 22.24 80.21 19.21
CA LYS A 99 21.57 80.41 20.50
C LYS A 99 20.04 80.38 20.42
N GLU A 100 19.49 80.78 19.27
CA GLU A 100 18.04 80.88 18.99
C GLU A 100 17.78 80.37 17.56
N SER A 101 16.58 79.87 17.27
CA SER A 101 16.23 79.39 15.92
C SER A 101 16.39 80.48 14.85
N SER A 102 16.76 80.08 13.63
CA SER A 102 16.89 80.96 12.47
C SER A 102 16.16 80.36 11.27
N ASP A 103 15.89 81.16 10.24
CA ASP A 103 15.30 80.63 9.00
C ASP A 103 16.19 79.58 8.28
N ILE A 104 17.45 79.40 8.69
CA ILE A 104 18.33 78.34 8.17
C ILE A 104 18.05 77.01 8.88
N SER A 105 17.89 77.04 10.21
CA SER A 105 17.61 75.83 11.01
C SER A 105 17.03 76.16 12.38
N ASP A 106 16.02 75.38 12.77
CA ASP A 106 15.43 75.42 14.12
C ASP A 106 16.26 74.67 15.18
N SER A 107 17.34 73.97 14.77
CA SER A 107 18.12 73.13 15.67
C SER A 107 19.15 73.93 16.47
N ILE A 108 19.09 73.80 17.81
CA ILE A 108 20.03 74.39 18.77
C ILE A 108 20.97 73.30 19.30
N PHE A 109 22.26 73.44 19.01
CA PHE A 109 23.33 72.56 19.49
C PHE A 109 23.95 73.13 20.77
N THR A 110 23.91 72.34 21.86
CA THR A 110 24.63 72.63 23.11
C THR A 110 26.03 72.05 23.07
N THR A 111 26.90 72.51 23.97
CA THR A 111 28.25 71.94 24.16
C THR A 111 28.21 70.43 24.41
N ASP A 112 27.26 69.96 25.23
CA ASP A 112 27.09 68.52 25.50
C ASP A 112 26.77 67.71 24.24
N LYS A 113 25.88 68.22 23.37
CA LYS A 113 25.57 67.57 22.09
C LYS A 113 26.78 67.53 21.15
N VAL A 114 27.64 68.56 21.19
CA VAL A 114 28.88 68.59 20.42
C VAL A 114 29.87 67.56 20.97
N LEU A 115 30.03 67.47 22.29
CA LEU A 115 30.88 66.45 22.93
C LEU A 115 30.38 65.03 22.64
N GLU A 116 29.06 64.80 22.66
CA GLU A 116 28.46 63.53 22.24
C GLU A 116 28.78 63.21 20.78
N LEU A 117 28.65 64.17 19.87
CA LEU A 117 29.02 64.00 18.46
C LEU A 117 30.50 63.68 18.28
N LEU A 118 31.40 64.38 18.99
CA LEU A 118 32.84 64.11 18.96
C LEU A 118 33.17 62.72 19.51
N THR A 119 32.44 62.26 20.53
CA THR A 119 32.55 60.90 21.07
C THR A 119 32.08 59.86 20.04
N ASN A 120 30.99 60.13 19.32
CA ASN A 120 30.53 59.29 18.22
C ASN A 120 31.56 59.23 17.08
N ILE A 121 32.20 60.36 16.75
CA ILE A 121 33.28 60.41 15.75
C ILE A 121 34.49 59.58 16.19
N LYS A 122 34.88 59.65 17.47
CA LYS A 122 35.97 58.84 18.05
C LYS A 122 35.80 57.36 17.71
N SER A 123 34.58 56.83 17.88
CA SER A 123 34.28 55.40 17.64
C SER A 123 34.54 54.91 16.21
N ILE A 124 34.59 55.83 15.23
CA ILE A 124 34.83 55.50 13.82
C ILE A 124 36.11 56.13 13.27
N ALA A 125 36.88 56.87 14.09
CA ALA A 125 37.99 57.71 13.66
C ALA A 125 39.10 56.92 12.96
N SER A 126 39.51 55.77 13.53
CA SER A 126 40.55 54.91 12.96
C SER A 126 40.17 54.46 11.54
N SER A 127 38.92 54.04 11.36
CA SER A 127 38.40 53.58 10.07
C SER A 127 38.32 54.67 8.99
N GLN A 128 38.41 55.96 9.34
CA GLN A 128 38.35 57.06 8.36
C GLN A 128 39.69 57.29 7.65
N PHE A 129 40.83 56.92 8.23
CA PHE A 129 42.15 57.15 7.62
C PHE A 129 42.40 56.30 6.36
N ILE A 130 41.77 55.13 6.29
CA ILE A 130 42.08 54.03 5.36
C ILE A 130 42.19 54.50 3.90
N PHE A 131 41.22 55.30 3.43
CA PHE A 131 41.17 55.78 2.05
C PHE A 131 41.40 57.29 1.92
N LEU A 132 41.80 57.96 3.01
CA LEU A 132 42.25 59.35 2.96
C LEU A 132 43.71 59.42 2.50
N ARG A 133 43.95 60.33 1.56
CA ARG A 133 45.24 60.42 0.86
C ARG A 133 46.31 61.24 1.58
N ASN A 134 45.89 62.26 2.31
CA ASN A 134 46.79 63.27 2.90
C ASN A 134 46.63 63.43 4.41
N ILE A 135 45.53 62.94 4.99
CA ILE A 135 45.27 63.08 6.42
C ILE A 135 46.05 61.99 7.16
N GLU A 136 46.85 62.41 8.14
CA GLU A 136 47.72 61.55 8.94
C GLU A 136 47.39 61.63 10.44
N ILE A 137 46.77 62.73 10.89
CA ILE A 137 46.38 62.97 12.28
C ILE A 137 44.97 63.57 12.33
N ILE A 138 44.14 63.10 13.26
CA ILE A 138 42.87 63.69 13.67
C ILE A 138 42.89 63.79 15.19
N GLU A 139 42.69 65.00 15.71
CA GLU A 139 42.75 65.28 17.14
C GLU A 139 41.54 66.11 17.56
N THR A 140 41.07 65.89 18.78
CA THR A 140 40.03 66.69 19.40
C THR A 140 40.50 67.15 20.76
N SER A 141 40.18 68.39 21.10
CA SER A 141 40.63 69.03 22.34
C SER A 141 39.54 69.94 22.89
N PHE A 142 39.58 70.18 24.20
CA PHE A 142 38.71 71.10 24.91
C PHE A 142 39.53 72.27 25.46
N ILE A 143 39.00 73.49 25.33
CA ILE A 143 39.60 74.71 25.87
C ILE A 143 38.79 75.11 27.10
N ASN A 144 39.43 75.15 28.28
CA ASN A 144 38.77 75.57 29.51
C ASN A 144 38.79 77.11 29.64
N GLU A 145 37.64 77.71 29.93
CA GLU A 145 37.48 79.16 30.09
C GLU A 145 38.12 79.69 31.39
N ASP A 146 38.34 78.82 32.39
CA ASP A 146 38.76 79.22 33.74
C ASP A 146 40.28 79.44 33.93
N THR A 147 41.09 79.23 32.88
CA THR A 147 42.55 79.33 32.96
C THR A 147 43.11 80.27 31.90
N ALA A 148 43.79 81.35 32.31
CA ALA A 148 44.64 82.17 31.45
C ALA A 148 46.12 81.86 31.74
N PRO A 149 46.94 81.49 30.74
CA PRO A 149 46.62 81.30 29.32
C PRO A 149 45.74 80.06 29.07
N PHE A 150 44.99 80.07 27.95
CA PHE A 150 44.09 78.98 27.54
C PHE A 150 44.78 77.63 27.60
N GLN A 151 44.37 76.75 28.51
CA GLN A 151 44.85 75.39 28.55
C GLN A 151 44.03 74.52 27.60
N ILE A 152 44.67 74.03 26.54
CA ILE A 152 44.09 73.06 25.61
C ILE A 152 44.32 71.66 26.18
N THR A 153 43.24 70.97 26.52
CA THR A 153 43.27 69.58 26.97
C THR A 153 42.86 68.69 25.81
N SER A 154 43.76 67.87 25.29
CA SER A 154 43.41 66.81 24.31
C SER A 154 42.29 65.96 24.90
N LEU A 155 41.30 65.56 24.09
CA LEU A 155 40.29 64.57 24.44
C LEU A 155 40.73 63.22 23.87
N TRP A 156 40.92 63.14 22.56
CA TRP A 156 41.46 61.96 21.91
C TRP A 156 42.24 62.34 20.64
N ARG A 157 43.19 61.48 20.29
CA ARG A 157 44.09 61.65 19.14
C ARG A 157 44.23 60.34 18.38
N ALA A 158 43.97 60.40 17.08
CA ALA A 158 44.16 59.29 16.15
C ALA A 158 45.28 59.65 15.16
N ILE A 159 46.29 58.79 15.03
CA ILE A 159 47.47 59.04 14.20
C ILE A 159 47.87 57.79 13.42
N ILE A 160 48.32 57.98 12.18
CA ILE A 160 49.00 56.95 11.41
C ILE A 160 50.47 56.89 11.85
N THR A 161 50.89 55.76 12.41
CA THR A 161 52.27 55.52 12.85
C THR A 161 53.08 54.81 11.76
N ASP A 162 54.41 54.86 11.87
CA ASP A 162 55.37 54.19 10.97
C ASP A 162 55.22 54.52 9.47
N LEU A 163 54.77 55.73 9.14
CA LEU A 163 54.49 56.13 7.76
C LEU A 163 55.74 56.64 7.03
N ASN A 164 56.34 55.79 6.19
CA ASN A 164 57.47 56.16 5.33
C ASN A 164 57.04 56.93 4.05
N GLU A 165 58.00 57.58 3.37
CA GLU A 165 57.72 58.38 2.16
C GLU A 165 57.18 57.55 0.98
N ASP A 166 57.57 56.29 0.84
CA ASP A 166 57.02 55.38 -0.19
C ASP A 166 55.52 55.15 0.02
N THR A 167 55.10 54.81 1.24
CA THR A 167 53.69 54.63 1.61
C THR A 167 52.93 55.95 1.47
N LYS A 168 53.50 57.10 1.84
CA LYS A 168 52.88 58.42 1.58
C LYS A 168 52.64 58.64 0.09
N ASN A 169 53.61 58.31 -0.76
CA ASN A 169 53.48 58.45 -2.21
C ASN A 169 52.41 57.51 -2.77
N LYS A 170 52.39 56.24 -2.35
CA LYS A 170 51.36 55.25 -2.75
C LYS A 170 49.95 55.64 -2.29
N ARG A 171 49.81 56.34 -1.15
CA ARG A 171 48.54 56.91 -0.67
C ARG A 171 48.10 58.13 -1.46
N LYS A 172 49.03 59.03 -1.78
CA LYS A 172 48.76 60.32 -2.45
C LYS A 172 48.46 60.16 -3.94
N TYR A 173 49.28 59.37 -4.63
CA TYR A 173 49.28 59.27 -6.09
C TYR A 173 48.77 57.90 -6.54
N VAL A 174 47.56 57.87 -7.11
CA VAL A 174 46.98 56.67 -7.73
C VAL A 174 46.84 56.95 -9.23
N ASN A 175 47.76 56.36 -10.00
CA ASN A 175 47.86 56.55 -11.45
C ASN A 175 47.16 55.42 -12.20
N ASN A 176 46.71 55.71 -13.43
CA ASN A 176 46.06 54.71 -14.28
C ASN A 176 46.99 53.54 -14.59
N GLY A 177 46.49 52.31 -14.46
CA GLY A 177 47.23 51.07 -14.70
C GLY A 177 48.17 50.66 -13.58
N VAL A 178 48.25 51.43 -12.49
CA VAL A 178 49.10 51.12 -11.35
C VAL A 178 48.24 50.65 -10.19
N ILE A 179 48.53 49.44 -9.70
CA ILE A 179 47.99 48.90 -8.46
C ILE A 179 49.08 48.97 -7.41
N ASN A 180 48.80 49.65 -6.31
CA ASN A 180 49.70 49.78 -5.17
C ASN A 180 49.12 49.02 -3.98
N THR A 181 49.98 48.30 -3.28
CA THR A 181 49.65 47.68 -2.00
C THR A 181 50.61 48.21 -0.94
N PHE A 182 50.08 48.59 0.22
CA PHE A 182 50.86 49.08 1.35
C PHE A 182 50.15 48.81 2.67
N GLN A 183 50.90 48.90 3.77
CA GLN A 183 50.40 48.74 5.13
C GLN A 183 50.40 50.08 5.86
N ILE A 184 49.43 50.28 6.76
CA ILE A 184 49.41 51.41 7.68
C ILE A 184 49.06 50.90 9.09
N LYS A 185 49.60 51.56 10.11
CA LYS A 185 49.23 51.35 11.50
C LYS A 185 48.54 52.59 12.02
N ILE A 186 47.44 52.41 12.73
CA ILE A 186 46.65 53.51 13.27
C ILE A 186 46.60 53.35 14.78
N GLU A 187 47.07 54.37 15.50
CA GLU A 187 46.99 54.45 16.96
C GLU A 187 45.90 55.46 17.33
N LEU A 188 44.91 55.01 18.10
CA LEU A 188 43.91 55.86 18.75
C LEU A 188 44.21 55.90 20.25
N ALA A 189 44.49 57.09 20.78
CA ALA A 189 44.75 57.34 22.18
C ALA A 189 43.71 58.30 22.77
N ASP A 190 43.33 58.06 24.02
CA ASP A 190 42.43 58.90 24.82
C ASP A 190 43.09 59.22 26.17
N ASN A 191 42.56 60.21 26.90
CA ASN A 191 43.03 60.64 28.21
C ASN A 191 42.96 59.56 29.29
N SER A 192 42.26 58.46 29.03
CA SER A 192 42.09 57.32 29.94
C SER A 192 43.25 56.30 29.88
N GLU A 193 44.39 56.65 29.29
CA GLU A 193 45.55 55.77 29.00
C GLU A 193 45.25 54.56 28.08
N ASN A 194 44.01 54.44 27.60
CA ASN A 194 43.60 53.35 26.73
C ASN A 194 44.08 53.62 25.30
N LYS A 195 45.00 52.77 24.82
CA LYS A 195 45.54 52.82 23.46
C LYS A 195 44.98 51.67 22.63
N GLN A 196 44.34 52.01 21.52
CA GLN A 196 43.90 51.04 20.51
C GLN A 196 44.80 51.15 19.28
N GLU A 197 45.39 50.02 18.88
CA GLU A 197 46.20 49.93 17.67
C GLU A 197 45.55 48.98 16.65
N GLU A 198 45.45 49.43 15.41
CA GLU A 198 44.95 48.67 14.27
C GLU A 198 45.98 48.65 13.14
N HIS A 199 46.27 47.46 12.60
CA HIS A 199 47.20 47.27 11.48
C HIS A 199 46.41 46.90 10.23
N TRP A 200 46.50 47.75 9.21
CA TRP A 200 45.72 47.62 7.98
C TRP A 200 46.63 47.36 6.78
N ILE A 201 46.13 46.56 5.84
CA ILE A 201 46.69 46.44 4.50
C ILE A 201 45.68 46.99 3.49
N ILE A 202 46.17 47.82 2.57
CA ILE A 202 45.36 48.51 1.57
C ILE A 202 45.95 48.25 0.19
N THR A 203 45.08 47.87 -0.74
CA THR A 203 45.40 47.83 -2.17
C THR A 203 44.52 48.83 -2.90
N ASN A 204 45.12 49.81 -3.55
CA ASN A 204 44.45 50.87 -4.29
C ASN A 204 44.94 50.91 -5.74
N GLY A 205 44.04 51.27 -6.64
CA GLY A 205 44.36 51.29 -8.07
C GLY A 205 43.44 52.23 -8.84
N ALA A 206 43.86 52.53 -10.06
CA ALA A 206 43.05 53.23 -11.04
C ALA A 206 43.23 52.58 -12.42
N GLN A 207 42.20 52.64 -13.25
CA GLN A 207 42.26 52.17 -14.63
C GLN A 207 41.58 53.14 -15.59
N GLN A 208 41.77 52.91 -16.88
CA GLN A 208 41.02 53.66 -17.89
C GLN A 208 39.52 53.36 -17.76
N ASN A 209 38.70 54.34 -18.14
CA ASN A 209 37.25 54.15 -18.13
C ASN A 209 36.85 53.06 -19.14
N PRO A 210 35.79 52.28 -18.87
CA PRO A 210 35.35 51.21 -19.76
C PRO A 210 35.07 51.72 -21.18
N GLU A 211 35.31 50.85 -22.16
CA GLU A 211 35.07 51.16 -23.58
C GLU A 211 33.58 51.15 -23.96
N ASP A 212 32.70 50.71 -23.05
CA ASP A 212 31.26 50.86 -23.20
C ASP A 212 30.89 52.34 -23.41
N SER A 213 30.26 52.64 -24.56
CA SER A 213 29.99 54.01 -24.98
C SER A 213 29.10 54.77 -24.01
N LYS A 214 28.12 54.11 -23.37
CA LYS A 214 27.18 54.72 -22.42
C LYS A 214 27.89 55.05 -21.11
N LEU A 215 28.72 54.14 -20.60
CA LEU A 215 29.49 54.38 -19.38
C LEU A 215 30.58 55.44 -19.60
N LYS A 216 31.22 55.46 -20.76
CA LYS A 216 32.24 56.44 -21.13
C LYS A 216 31.65 57.85 -21.24
N GLU A 217 30.47 57.99 -21.83
CA GLU A 217 29.73 59.26 -21.89
C GLU A 217 29.33 59.73 -20.49
N TYR A 218 28.74 58.83 -19.68
CA TYR A 218 28.36 59.14 -18.30
C TYR A 218 29.56 59.59 -17.45
N ALA A 219 30.67 58.85 -17.54
CA ALA A 219 31.90 59.18 -16.82
C ALA A 219 32.48 60.54 -17.25
N ARG A 220 32.42 60.90 -18.54
CA ARG A 220 32.81 62.24 -19.02
C ARG A 220 31.88 63.33 -18.47
N LYS A 221 30.56 63.13 -18.56
CA LYS A 221 29.55 64.08 -18.10
C LYS A 221 29.67 64.40 -16.61
N TYR A 222 29.90 63.38 -15.78
CA TYR A 222 30.02 63.51 -14.32
C TYR A 222 31.46 63.52 -13.81
N ARG A 223 32.46 63.58 -14.72
CA ARG A 223 33.90 63.60 -14.42
C ARG A 223 34.31 62.48 -13.46
N LEU A 224 33.86 61.27 -13.75
CA LEU A 224 34.20 60.05 -13.03
C LEU A 224 35.38 59.37 -13.73
N ARG A 225 36.26 58.77 -12.92
CA ARG A 225 37.39 57.96 -13.36
C ARG A 225 37.35 56.67 -12.58
N VAL A 226 37.72 55.55 -13.18
CA VAL A 226 37.77 54.28 -12.45
C VAL A 226 38.92 54.30 -11.46
N LEU A 227 38.57 54.44 -10.19
CA LEU A 227 39.50 54.49 -9.08
C LEU A 227 38.84 53.85 -7.86
N GLY A 228 39.63 53.11 -7.09
CA GLY A 228 39.12 52.44 -5.91
C GLY A 228 40.23 51.86 -5.06
N GLY A 229 39.82 51.13 -4.03
CA GLY A 229 40.73 50.40 -3.18
C GLY A 229 40.02 49.41 -2.29
N ILE A 230 40.77 48.43 -1.82
CA ILE A 230 40.31 47.40 -0.91
C ILE A 230 41.23 47.39 0.30
N ALA A 231 40.64 47.33 1.48
CA ALA A 231 41.39 47.34 2.72
C ALA A 231 40.89 46.24 3.65
N THR A 232 41.80 45.63 4.40
CA THR A 232 41.44 44.72 5.48
C THR A 232 42.41 44.87 6.65
N ILE A 233 41.96 44.40 7.81
CA ILE A 233 42.73 44.43 9.03
C ILE A 233 43.58 43.15 9.12
N LEU A 234 44.88 43.33 9.38
CA LEU A 234 45.83 42.26 9.63
C LEU A 234 45.81 41.88 11.12
N LYS A 235 45.87 42.90 11.98
CA LYS A 235 45.90 42.78 13.44
C LYS A 235 45.09 43.91 14.08
N SER A 236 44.34 43.58 15.12
CA SER A 236 43.61 44.54 15.96
C SER A 236 43.89 44.25 17.43
N SER A 237 43.84 45.29 18.26
CA SER A 237 43.88 45.16 19.72
C SER A 237 42.61 44.53 20.31
N GLU A 238 41.49 44.56 19.55
CA GLU A 238 40.22 43.96 19.93
C GLU A 238 39.92 42.72 19.07
N ASP A 239 39.53 41.60 19.69
CA ASP A 239 39.18 40.32 19.04
C ASP A 239 37.75 40.37 18.44
N ASN A 240 37.44 41.46 17.74
CA ASN A 240 36.10 41.77 17.22
C ASN A 240 35.87 41.19 15.81
N CYS A 241 34.64 40.74 15.55
CA CYS A 241 34.19 40.25 14.24
C CYS A 241 34.18 41.41 13.22
N PHE A 242 35.25 41.53 12.43
CA PHE A 242 35.41 42.54 11.40
C PHE A 242 34.26 42.47 10.37
N LYS A 243 33.65 43.62 10.07
CA LYS A 243 32.57 43.74 9.08
C LYS A 243 32.94 44.78 8.04
N GLY A 244 33.15 44.32 6.82
CA GLY A 244 33.37 45.16 5.64
C GLY A 244 32.27 46.19 5.44
N ARG A 245 32.64 47.31 4.82
CA ARG A 245 31.78 48.47 4.51
C ARG A 245 32.19 49.05 3.16
N MET A 246 31.27 49.73 2.50
CA MET A 246 31.60 50.52 1.32
C MET A 246 32.12 51.90 1.73
N TYR A 247 33.04 52.44 0.93
CA TYR A 247 33.69 53.72 1.16
C TYR A 247 33.62 54.59 -0.09
N SER A 248 33.44 55.88 0.13
CA SER A 248 33.71 56.93 -0.84
C SER A 248 34.65 57.92 -0.17
N PHE A 249 35.90 57.52 0.00
CA PHE A 249 36.91 58.10 0.91
C PHE A 249 36.56 57.95 2.40
N PHE A 250 35.33 58.27 2.79
CA PHE A 250 34.77 58.00 4.13
C PHE A 250 33.80 56.82 4.08
N SER A 251 33.54 56.21 5.23
CA SER A 251 32.64 55.06 5.32
C SER A 251 31.20 55.44 4.96
N LEU A 252 30.53 54.57 4.21
CA LEU A 252 29.10 54.65 3.97
C LEU A 252 28.33 53.95 5.10
N PRO A 253 27.04 54.26 5.32
CA PRO A 253 26.28 53.76 6.47
C PRO A 253 26.15 52.23 6.52
N ASP A 254 26.02 51.58 5.35
CA ASP A 254 25.70 50.16 5.26
C ASP A 254 26.95 49.26 5.36
N ALA A 255 26.87 48.22 6.20
CA ALA A 255 27.85 47.14 6.24
C ALA A 255 27.55 46.09 5.16
N ILE A 256 28.59 45.62 4.48
CA ILE A 256 28.51 44.59 3.43
C ILE A 256 28.96 43.21 3.91
N TYR A 257 29.44 43.10 5.15
CA TYR A 257 29.79 41.83 5.81
C TYR A 257 30.84 40.97 5.08
N LEU A 258 31.59 41.57 4.16
CA LEU A 258 32.80 40.98 3.56
C LEU A 258 33.98 41.13 4.53
N PRO A 259 35.04 40.31 4.39
CA PRO A 259 36.26 40.46 5.19
C PRO A 259 37.13 41.66 4.75
N VAL A 260 36.59 42.56 3.91
CA VAL A 260 37.29 43.75 3.40
C VAL A 260 36.36 44.98 3.35
N HIS A 261 36.95 46.17 3.44
CA HIS A 261 36.31 47.42 3.03
C HIS A 261 36.50 47.64 1.52
N LEU A 262 35.49 48.21 0.86
CA LEU A 262 35.47 48.46 -0.58
C LEU A 262 35.32 49.96 -0.85
N ASN A 263 36.37 50.60 -1.35
CA ASN A 263 36.35 52.01 -1.75
C ASN A 263 36.25 52.16 -3.26
N GLY A 264 35.41 53.07 -3.72
CA GLY A 264 35.23 53.33 -5.13
C GLY A 264 34.84 54.77 -5.42
N THR A 265 35.12 55.22 -6.64
CA THR A 265 34.55 56.44 -7.22
C THR A 265 33.10 56.19 -7.65
N TRP A 266 32.23 56.03 -6.67
CA TRP A 266 30.82 55.77 -6.89
C TRP A 266 30.11 56.98 -7.50
N ALA A 267 29.12 56.72 -8.35
CA ALA A 267 28.18 57.72 -8.83
C ALA A 267 27.10 57.94 -7.75
N GLN A 268 27.26 59.00 -6.94
CA GLN A 268 26.40 59.34 -5.81
C GLN A 268 25.47 60.53 -6.10
N GLY A 269 24.34 60.59 -5.39
CA GLY A 269 23.49 61.79 -5.30
C GLY A 269 24.10 62.84 -4.36
N SER A 270 23.55 64.06 -4.36
CA SER A 270 24.02 65.17 -3.52
C SER A 270 23.87 64.94 -2.01
N ASP A 271 22.95 64.07 -1.62
CA ASP A 271 22.64 63.66 -0.25
C ASP A 271 23.59 62.60 0.32
N ARG A 272 24.50 62.03 -0.51
CA ARG A 272 25.37 60.90 -0.16
C ARG A 272 24.61 59.72 0.47
N GLY A 273 23.33 59.57 0.13
CA GLY A 273 22.47 58.47 0.57
C GLY A 273 22.86 57.13 -0.04
N LYS A 274 22.03 56.10 0.21
CA LYS A 274 22.23 54.70 -0.20
C LYS A 274 22.68 54.58 -1.67
N LEU A 275 23.76 53.82 -1.92
CA LEU A 275 24.30 53.63 -3.27
C LEU A 275 23.31 52.88 -4.17
N LEU A 276 23.11 53.39 -5.38
CA LEU A 276 22.32 52.70 -6.40
C LEU A 276 23.16 51.58 -7.03
N ILE A 277 22.99 50.36 -6.53
CA ILE A 277 23.68 49.13 -6.98
C ILE A 277 22.68 48.08 -7.48
N GLU A 278 21.42 48.15 -7.01
CA GLU A 278 20.31 47.26 -7.37
C GLU A 278 18.99 48.05 -7.39
N LYS A 279 18.15 47.89 -8.44
CA LYS A 279 16.68 47.82 -8.33
C LYS A 279 15.94 47.63 -9.66
N ASP A 280 14.74 47.05 -9.52
CA ASP A 280 13.68 46.84 -10.49
C ASP A 280 13.00 48.17 -10.90
N ASP A 281 12.85 48.38 -12.20
CA ASP A 281 12.17 49.48 -12.90
C ASP A 281 12.58 50.92 -12.53
N LEU A 282 13.49 51.50 -13.31
CA LEU A 282 13.96 52.88 -13.16
C LEU A 282 13.99 53.64 -14.51
N PRO A 283 13.91 54.99 -14.50
CA PRO A 283 14.10 55.82 -15.70
C PRO A 283 15.53 55.73 -16.29
N ASP A 284 15.71 56.06 -17.57
CA ASP A 284 16.99 55.94 -18.33
C ASP A 284 18.25 56.52 -17.65
N LEU A 285 18.14 57.63 -16.91
CA LEU A 285 19.29 58.27 -16.24
C LEU A 285 19.82 57.45 -15.07
N ASP A 286 18.94 56.72 -14.37
CA ASP A 286 19.29 55.87 -13.25
C ASP A 286 19.94 54.55 -13.71
N HIS A 287 19.70 54.13 -14.96
CA HIS A 287 20.37 52.97 -15.57
C HIS A 287 21.88 53.20 -15.81
N GLN A 288 22.30 54.39 -16.25
CA GLN A 288 23.73 54.68 -16.47
C GLN A 288 24.51 54.79 -15.14
N LYS A 289 23.88 55.38 -14.11
CA LYS A 289 24.42 55.45 -12.75
C LYS A 289 24.60 54.07 -12.13
N LEU A 290 23.58 53.21 -12.28
CA LEU A 290 23.61 51.81 -11.86
C LEU A 290 24.74 51.05 -12.58
N GLY A 291 24.84 51.18 -13.90
CA GLY A 291 25.89 50.55 -14.70
C GLY A 291 27.29 50.93 -14.24
N TRP A 292 27.55 52.21 -13.97
CA TRP A 292 28.85 52.67 -13.47
C TRP A 292 29.20 52.06 -12.10
N ASN A 293 28.26 52.10 -11.15
CA ASN A 293 28.50 51.55 -9.81
C ASN A 293 28.71 50.03 -9.87
N ARG A 294 27.95 49.31 -10.70
CA ARG A 294 28.13 47.86 -10.90
C ARG A 294 29.48 47.54 -11.54
N TYR A 295 29.95 48.33 -12.51
CA TYR A 295 31.28 48.14 -13.12
C TYR A 295 32.40 48.30 -12.07
N ILE A 296 32.35 49.35 -11.25
CA ILE A 296 33.31 49.54 -10.16
C ILE A 296 33.30 48.33 -9.23
N LEU A 297 32.11 47.89 -8.81
CA LEU A 297 31.96 46.81 -7.85
C LEU A 297 32.36 45.44 -8.41
N LEU A 298 31.87 45.05 -9.58
CA LEU A 298 31.90 43.67 -10.07
C LEU A 298 33.01 43.37 -11.08
N ASP A 299 33.59 44.39 -11.71
CA ASP A 299 34.64 44.22 -12.72
C ASP A 299 35.98 44.77 -12.22
N PHE A 300 36.00 45.95 -11.58
CA PHE A 300 37.25 46.59 -11.16
C PHE A 300 37.76 46.16 -9.77
N LEU A 301 36.93 46.28 -8.73
CA LEU A 301 37.35 45.95 -7.37
C LEU A 301 37.79 44.48 -7.17
N PRO A 302 37.19 43.46 -7.83
CA PRO A 302 37.61 42.08 -7.66
C PRO A 302 39.08 41.82 -8.05
N GLU A 303 39.62 42.55 -9.02
CA GLU A 303 41.03 42.48 -9.40
C GLU A 303 41.94 42.96 -8.27
N LEU A 304 41.58 44.08 -7.63
CA LEU A 304 42.29 44.60 -6.46
C LEU A 304 42.20 43.63 -5.27
N TYR A 305 41.12 42.85 -5.17
CA TYR A 305 40.95 41.86 -4.10
C TYR A 305 41.93 40.72 -4.28
N CYS A 306 42.08 40.22 -5.51
CA CYS A 306 43.03 39.16 -5.81
C CYS A 306 44.46 39.62 -5.52
N LYS A 307 44.81 40.85 -5.91
CA LYS A 307 46.14 41.41 -5.59
C LYS A 307 46.36 41.58 -4.09
N LEU A 308 45.36 42.07 -3.36
CA LEU A 308 45.42 42.16 -1.90
C LEU A 308 45.65 40.78 -1.27
N LEU A 309 44.88 39.77 -1.69
CA LEU A 309 44.97 38.41 -1.17
C LEU A 309 46.33 37.77 -1.49
N GLU A 310 46.85 37.95 -2.70
CA GLU A 310 48.19 37.51 -3.11
C GLU A 310 49.27 38.08 -2.18
N GLU A 311 49.24 39.38 -1.90
CA GLU A 311 50.20 40.02 -1.00
C GLU A 311 50.03 39.54 0.45
N ILE A 312 48.80 39.34 0.95
CA ILE A 312 48.56 38.75 2.27
C ILE A 312 49.15 37.33 2.36
N ILE A 313 48.99 36.50 1.34
CA ILE A 313 49.56 35.15 1.30
C ILE A 313 51.09 35.20 1.34
N LYS A 314 51.72 36.12 0.59
CA LYS A 314 53.19 36.34 0.64
C LYS A 314 53.65 36.73 2.04
N LEU A 315 52.99 37.72 2.66
CA LEU A 315 53.32 38.16 4.02
C LEU A 315 53.18 37.03 5.05
N HIS A 316 52.13 36.22 4.94
CA HIS A 316 51.92 35.07 5.82
C HIS A 316 53.01 34.01 5.64
N LYS A 317 53.36 33.68 4.39
CA LYS A 317 54.42 32.73 4.06
C LYS A 317 55.80 33.19 4.56
N ASN A 318 56.08 34.49 4.43
CA ASN A 318 57.31 35.11 4.94
C ASN A 318 57.32 35.27 6.47
N LYS A 319 56.24 34.90 7.17
CA LYS A 319 56.05 35.06 8.63
C LYS A 319 56.09 36.51 9.09
N GLU A 320 55.74 37.45 8.20
CA GLU A 320 55.60 38.87 8.52
C GLU A 320 54.27 39.17 9.21
N ILE A 321 53.27 38.30 9.02
CA ILE A 321 51.99 38.35 9.71
C ILE A 321 51.66 36.99 10.35
N ASP A 322 51.15 37.01 11.58
CA ASP A 322 50.71 35.82 12.31
C ASP A 322 49.19 35.70 12.24
N LEU A 323 48.71 34.68 11.52
CA LEU A 323 47.29 34.41 11.33
C LEU A 323 46.97 33.00 11.85
N LYS A 324 45.94 32.89 12.72
CA LYS A 324 45.45 31.61 13.24
C LYS A 324 44.97 30.67 12.13
N ASP A 325 44.24 31.23 11.16
CA ASP A 325 43.71 30.54 9.99
C ASP A 325 44.51 30.91 8.74
N HIS A 326 44.55 29.99 7.76
CA HIS A 326 45.16 30.26 6.47
C HIS A 326 44.52 31.50 5.80
N PRO A 327 45.27 32.38 5.11
CA PRO A 327 44.75 33.58 4.46
C PRO A 327 43.49 33.37 3.60
N ILE A 328 43.44 32.26 2.85
CA ILE A 328 42.27 31.89 2.03
C ILE A 328 41.00 31.72 2.87
N SER A 329 41.11 31.10 4.05
CA SER A 329 39.99 30.89 4.97
C SER A 329 39.58 32.19 5.65
N LYS A 330 40.54 32.94 6.18
CA LYS A 330 40.30 34.20 6.91
C LYS A 330 39.70 35.29 6.01
N TYR A 331 40.18 35.39 4.77
CA TYR A 331 39.76 36.39 3.80
C TYR A 331 38.93 35.77 2.66
N TRP A 332 38.07 34.81 2.99
CA TRP A 332 37.13 34.21 2.04
C TRP A 332 36.17 35.28 1.49
N PRO A 333 35.98 35.40 0.16
CA PRO A 333 35.29 36.56 -0.45
C PRO A 333 33.76 36.55 -0.29
N PHE A 334 33.25 35.84 0.71
CA PHE A 334 31.83 35.75 1.03
C PHE A 334 31.60 35.99 2.53
N PRO A 335 30.42 36.50 2.91
CA PRO A 335 30.05 36.62 4.32
C PRO A 335 30.09 35.28 5.07
N SER A 336 30.41 35.32 6.35
CA SER A 336 30.62 34.13 7.19
C SER A 336 29.34 33.44 7.69
N ALA A 337 28.18 34.11 7.65
CA ALA A 337 26.90 33.53 8.07
C ALA A 337 26.05 33.10 6.87
N ALA A 338 25.26 32.03 7.01
CA ALA A 338 24.34 31.54 5.96
C ALA A 338 23.05 32.38 5.82
N GLY A 339 23.15 33.70 5.98
CA GLY A 339 22.04 34.65 5.91
C GLY A 339 21.65 35.06 4.49
N ASN A 340 20.60 35.88 4.40
CA ASN A 340 20.24 36.57 3.16
C ASN A 340 21.02 37.89 3.10
N TYR A 341 21.80 38.06 2.04
CA TYR A 341 22.59 39.27 1.80
C TYR A 341 22.06 39.97 0.54
N PRO A 342 22.35 41.27 0.37
CA PRO A 342 22.10 41.93 -0.91
C PRO A 342 22.76 41.15 -2.05
N ARG A 343 22.06 40.99 -3.17
CA ARG A 343 22.48 40.12 -4.29
C ARG A 343 23.87 40.52 -4.80
N TYR A 344 24.20 41.80 -4.83
CA TYR A 344 25.47 42.36 -5.28
C TYR A 344 26.65 41.91 -4.42
N VAL A 345 26.45 41.60 -3.14
CA VAL A 345 27.50 41.10 -2.24
C VAL A 345 27.89 39.67 -2.64
N VAL A 346 26.88 38.85 -2.94
CA VAL A 346 27.07 37.46 -3.37
C VAL A 346 27.64 37.42 -4.78
N GLU A 347 27.15 38.26 -5.70
CA GLU A 347 27.71 38.42 -7.04
C GLU A 347 29.18 38.86 -7.00
N TYR A 348 29.50 39.83 -6.14
CA TYR A 348 30.88 40.28 -5.91
C TYR A 348 31.78 39.12 -5.47
N GLY A 349 31.34 38.34 -4.47
CA GLY A 349 32.10 37.17 -4.01
C GLY A 349 32.35 36.15 -5.10
N PHE A 350 31.36 35.88 -5.97
CA PHE A 350 31.55 34.98 -7.11
C PHE A 350 32.51 35.53 -8.15
N ARG A 351 32.50 36.84 -8.42
CA ARG A 351 33.48 37.48 -9.32
C ARG A 351 34.90 37.34 -8.77
N VAL A 352 35.09 37.59 -7.48
CA VAL A 352 36.38 37.39 -6.82
C VAL A 352 36.80 35.92 -6.88
N LEU A 353 35.91 34.98 -6.56
CA LEU A 353 36.21 33.55 -6.62
C LEU A 353 36.61 33.10 -8.04
N GLN A 354 35.92 33.58 -9.08
CA GLN A 354 36.28 33.31 -10.48
C GLN A 354 37.70 33.79 -10.81
N LEU A 355 38.07 34.98 -10.34
CA LEU A 355 39.41 35.53 -10.57
C LEU A 355 40.47 34.78 -9.77
N ILE A 356 40.21 34.43 -8.51
CA ILE A 356 41.11 33.60 -7.70
C ILE A 356 41.39 32.29 -8.43
N LEU A 357 40.36 31.59 -8.92
CA LEU A 357 40.50 30.32 -9.64
C LEU A 357 41.31 30.42 -10.95
N LYS A 358 41.32 31.60 -11.57
CA LYS A 358 42.09 31.89 -12.80
C LYS A 358 43.49 32.46 -12.53
N ASN A 359 43.81 32.84 -11.30
CA ASN A 359 45.05 33.53 -10.96
C ASN A 359 46.18 32.53 -10.66
N ASP A 360 47.13 32.40 -11.59
CA ASP A 360 48.23 31.45 -11.47
C ASP A 360 49.18 31.79 -10.30
N ASP A 361 49.40 33.07 -10.01
CA ASP A 361 50.28 33.51 -8.92
C ASP A 361 49.76 33.05 -7.56
N ILE A 362 48.45 33.18 -7.32
CA ILE A 362 47.82 32.68 -6.08
C ILE A 362 47.98 31.16 -5.96
N PHE A 363 47.79 30.40 -7.03
CA PHE A 363 47.95 28.94 -6.99
C PHE A 363 49.40 28.50 -6.79
N GLN A 364 50.35 29.18 -7.43
CA GLN A 364 51.78 28.93 -7.19
C GLN A 364 52.16 29.18 -5.72
N LEU A 365 51.58 30.21 -5.10
CA LEU A 365 51.84 30.53 -3.69
C LEU A 365 51.27 29.49 -2.72
N ILE A 366 50.14 28.85 -3.03
CA ILE A 366 49.45 27.92 -2.11
C ILE A 366 49.68 26.42 -2.42
N ASN A 367 50.17 26.05 -3.60
CA ASN A 367 50.21 24.66 -4.09
C ASN A 367 51.64 24.10 -4.31
N GLU A 368 52.64 24.51 -3.52
CA GLU A 368 54.03 24.08 -3.71
C GLU A 368 54.21 22.55 -3.55
N GLY A 369 54.40 21.84 -4.67
CA GLY A 369 54.83 20.44 -4.71
C GLY A 369 53.78 19.40 -5.10
N LEU A 370 52.55 19.79 -5.47
CA LEU A 370 51.54 18.87 -6.00
C LEU A 370 51.49 18.94 -7.54
N PRO A 371 51.43 17.81 -8.27
CA PRO A 371 51.31 17.83 -9.73
C PRO A 371 50.04 18.55 -10.16
N ASP A 372 50.09 19.11 -11.37
CA ASP A 372 49.06 19.91 -12.09
C ASP A 372 47.74 19.16 -12.36
N GLU A 373 47.52 18.00 -11.71
CA GLU A 373 46.40 17.09 -11.92
C GLU A 373 45.18 17.35 -11.02
N ASN A 374 45.25 18.30 -10.07
CA ASN A 374 44.13 18.60 -9.17
C ASN A 374 43.22 19.73 -9.72
N ASP A 375 41.91 19.54 -9.64
CA ASP A 375 40.93 20.61 -9.87
C ASP A 375 41.26 21.80 -8.95
N ARG A 376 41.48 23.00 -9.52
CA ARG A 376 41.84 24.22 -8.79
C ARG A 376 40.83 24.53 -7.68
N ALA A 377 39.56 24.16 -7.86
CA ALA A 377 38.55 24.27 -6.82
C ALA A 377 38.86 23.35 -5.64
N ASP A 378 39.22 22.08 -5.87
CA ASP A 378 39.58 21.15 -4.80
C ASP A 378 40.79 21.63 -4.00
N VAL A 379 41.80 22.21 -4.66
CA VAL A 379 42.96 22.80 -3.97
C VAL A 379 42.54 23.95 -3.06
N LEU A 380 41.73 24.88 -3.56
CA LEU A 380 41.28 26.05 -2.80
C LEU A 380 40.45 25.64 -1.57
N PHE A 381 39.53 24.68 -1.75
CA PHE A 381 38.61 24.24 -0.69
C PHE A 381 39.29 23.38 0.39
N LYS A 382 40.50 22.83 0.17
CA LYS A 382 41.31 22.20 1.23
C LYS A 382 41.70 23.17 2.35
N PHE A 383 41.81 24.47 2.03
CA PHE A 383 42.13 25.49 3.04
C PHE A 383 40.92 25.95 3.84
N LEU A 384 39.70 25.57 3.46
CA LEU A 384 38.48 25.95 4.15
C LEU A 384 38.07 24.86 5.15
N PRO A 385 37.85 25.19 6.43
CA PRO A 385 37.25 24.26 7.37
C PRO A 385 35.90 23.74 6.85
N ARG A 386 35.59 22.47 7.16
CA ARG A 386 34.33 21.84 6.72
C ARG A 386 33.09 22.65 7.10
N GLY A 387 33.08 23.26 8.28
CA GLY A 387 31.99 24.14 8.73
C GLY A 387 31.81 25.38 7.85
N GLN A 388 32.91 26.01 7.43
CA GLN A 388 32.88 27.16 6.51
C GLN A 388 32.41 26.75 5.12
N THR A 389 32.85 25.58 4.62
CA THR A 389 32.41 25.03 3.33
C THR A 389 30.90 24.76 3.30
N LEU A 390 30.36 24.14 4.36
CA LEU A 390 28.92 23.92 4.51
C LEU A 390 28.16 25.24 4.71
N GLY A 391 28.73 26.21 5.41
CA GLY A 391 28.18 27.56 5.53
C GLY A 391 28.05 28.25 4.16
N PHE A 392 29.09 28.13 3.33
CA PHE A 392 29.10 28.65 1.96
C PHE A 392 28.08 27.91 1.06
N GLN A 393 27.94 26.59 1.19
CA GLN A 393 26.86 25.85 0.53
C GLN A 393 25.47 26.38 0.92
N GLY A 394 25.26 26.67 2.22
CA GLY A 394 24.03 27.30 2.72
C GLY A 394 23.78 28.68 2.14
N LEU A 395 24.83 29.51 2.04
CA LEU A 395 24.77 30.83 1.42
C LEU A 395 24.39 30.75 -0.06
N LEU A 396 25.03 29.85 -0.82
CA LEU A 396 24.69 29.62 -2.23
C LEU A 396 23.23 29.20 -2.37
N ARG A 397 22.78 28.23 -1.57
CA ARG A 397 21.40 27.73 -1.58
C ARG A 397 20.38 28.85 -1.35
N ASN A 398 20.63 29.73 -0.38
CA ASN A 398 19.69 30.78 0.01
C ASN A 398 19.64 31.93 -1.00
N ASN A 399 20.69 32.12 -1.82
CA ASN A 399 20.81 33.26 -2.74
C ASN A 399 20.80 32.85 -4.23
N LEU A 400 20.64 31.54 -4.54
CA LEU A 400 20.72 31.02 -5.91
C LEU A 400 19.72 31.67 -6.86
N ASP A 401 18.50 31.93 -6.39
CA ASP A 401 17.40 32.50 -7.20
C ASP A 401 17.65 33.96 -7.59
N GLY A 402 18.48 34.66 -6.80
CA GLY A 402 18.94 35.99 -7.13
C GLY A 402 20.07 36.00 -8.16
N LEU A 403 20.69 34.87 -8.49
CA LEU A 403 21.79 34.82 -9.46
C LEU A 403 21.25 34.52 -10.87
N ASP A 404 21.70 35.29 -11.87
CA ASP A 404 21.33 35.05 -13.27
C ASP A 404 22.17 33.92 -13.90
N ILE A 405 21.92 32.69 -13.42
CA ILE A 405 22.61 31.48 -13.87
C ILE A 405 22.12 31.04 -15.25
N THR A 406 20.93 31.48 -15.64
CA THR A 406 20.33 31.21 -16.95
C THR A 406 21.04 31.94 -18.08
N SER A 407 21.38 33.21 -17.87
CA SER A 407 22.05 34.03 -18.90
C SER A 407 23.58 34.01 -18.76
N ASN A 408 24.14 33.43 -17.69
CA ASN A 408 25.58 33.34 -17.44
C ASN A 408 26.08 31.88 -17.36
N PRO A 409 26.49 31.28 -18.50
CA PRO A 409 26.93 29.88 -18.54
C PRO A 409 28.22 29.64 -17.76
N ASP A 410 29.13 30.62 -17.72
CA ASP A 410 30.41 30.51 -17.00
C ASP A 410 30.20 30.43 -15.48
N LEU A 411 29.25 31.22 -14.95
CA LEU A 411 28.85 31.12 -13.55
C LEU A 411 28.22 29.76 -13.26
N LYS A 412 27.36 29.24 -14.15
CA LYS A 412 26.78 27.91 -14.00
C LYS A 412 27.85 26.81 -13.97
N LEU A 413 28.83 26.87 -14.86
CA LEU A 413 29.95 25.93 -14.90
C LEU A 413 30.79 25.97 -13.63
N LEU A 414 31.13 27.17 -13.17
CA LEU A 414 31.82 27.37 -11.89
C LEU A 414 31.07 26.71 -10.75
N LEU A 415 29.79 27.04 -10.58
CA LEU A 415 28.98 26.50 -9.47
C LEU A 415 28.90 24.96 -9.50
N ARG A 416 29.00 24.36 -10.69
CA ARG A 416 29.01 22.91 -10.86
C ARG A 416 30.34 22.25 -10.49
N SER A 417 31.46 22.97 -10.54
CA SER A 417 32.79 22.44 -10.18
C SER A 417 33.12 22.58 -8.68
N LEU A 418 32.33 23.35 -7.91
CA LEU A 418 32.65 23.57 -6.49
C LEU A 418 32.41 22.32 -5.62
N PRO A 419 33.42 21.85 -4.85
CA PRO A 419 33.32 20.65 -4.02
C PRO A 419 32.62 20.92 -2.68
N ILE A 420 31.34 21.31 -2.74
CA ILE A 420 30.57 21.79 -1.57
C ILE A 420 29.36 20.91 -1.25
N TRP A 421 29.13 19.86 -2.06
CA TRP A 421 27.91 19.05 -1.98
C TRP A 421 28.20 17.73 -1.27
N PRO A 422 27.55 17.45 -0.12
CA PRO A 422 27.72 16.19 0.58
C PRO A 422 27.27 15.01 -0.27
N THR A 423 28.03 13.92 -0.26
CA THR A 423 27.63 12.65 -0.87
C THR A 423 26.74 11.82 0.06
N LEU A 424 26.02 10.84 -0.50
CA LEU A 424 25.41 9.77 0.27
C LEU A 424 26.52 8.75 0.56
N SER A 425 26.76 8.48 1.84
CA SER A 425 27.85 7.64 2.34
C SER A 425 27.28 6.41 3.05
N ASP A 426 27.92 5.27 2.82
CA ASP A 426 27.62 3.99 3.49
C ASP A 426 28.32 3.86 4.86
N SER A 427 29.18 4.82 5.22
CA SER A 427 29.96 4.85 6.46
C SER A 427 29.42 5.90 7.45
N ILE A 428 29.68 5.66 8.75
CA ILE A 428 29.43 6.60 9.86
C ILE A 428 30.33 7.84 9.76
N LEU A 429 31.37 7.79 8.92
CA LEU A 429 32.24 8.93 8.64
C LEU A 429 31.47 10.11 8.01
N PRO A 430 31.90 11.36 8.24
CA PRO A 430 31.29 12.52 7.61
C PRO A 430 31.34 12.38 6.09
N ALA A 431 30.19 12.53 5.43
CA ALA A 431 30.09 12.41 3.98
C ALA A 431 31.14 13.27 3.25
N ASP A 432 31.77 12.73 2.22
CA ASP A 432 32.69 13.51 1.39
C ASP A 432 31.94 14.65 0.70
N LEU A 433 32.64 15.77 0.49
CA LEU A 433 32.11 16.87 -0.31
C LEU A 433 32.65 16.71 -1.73
N LYS A 434 31.75 16.76 -2.72
CA LYS A 434 32.09 16.58 -4.12
C LYS A 434 31.44 17.64 -5.00
N PRO A 435 32.01 17.92 -6.18
CA PRO A 435 31.37 18.75 -7.18
C PRO A 435 30.05 18.17 -7.68
N ILE A 436 29.18 19.02 -8.23
CA ILE A 436 27.96 18.59 -8.91
C ILE A 436 28.29 17.78 -10.18
N SER A 437 29.39 18.11 -10.84
CA SER A 437 29.79 17.52 -12.12
C SER A 437 29.97 16.00 -12.06
N CYS A 438 30.32 15.42 -10.91
CA CYS A 438 30.57 13.99 -10.75
C CYS A 438 29.40 13.19 -10.13
N GLY A 439 28.31 13.86 -9.73
CA GLY A 439 27.29 13.26 -8.88
C GLY A 439 25.89 13.15 -9.52
N TYR A 440 25.15 12.13 -9.12
CA TYR A 440 23.72 11.95 -9.43
C TYR A 440 22.87 12.19 -8.19
N ILE A 441 21.59 12.51 -8.36
CA ILE A 441 20.63 12.50 -7.25
C ILE A 441 19.63 11.36 -7.41
N LEU A 442 19.25 10.77 -6.28
CA LEU A 442 18.14 9.83 -6.21
C LEU A 442 16.79 10.57 -6.33
N PRO A 443 15.69 9.86 -6.62
CA PRO A 443 14.35 10.43 -6.55
C PRO A 443 14.02 11.05 -5.18
N SER A 444 13.04 11.94 -5.18
CA SER A 444 12.53 12.54 -3.94
C SER A 444 12.03 11.45 -2.99
N ASN A 445 12.34 11.60 -1.70
CA ASN A 445 11.95 10.66 -0.64
C ASN A 445 12.42 9.21 -0.85
N PHE A 446 13.49 9.01 -1.62
CA PHE A 446 14.03 7.68 -1.89
C PHE A 446 15.24 7.38 -0.99
N GLN A 447 15.21 6.24 -0.29
CA GLN A 447 16.30 5.82 0.59
C GLN A 447 17.50 5.29 -0.19
N HIS A 448 18.68 5.83 0.10
CA HIS A 448 19.96 5.28 -0.36
C HIS A 448 20.28 3.99 0.39
N TYR A 449 20.82 3.01 -0.34
CA TYR A 449 21.41 1.80 0.23
C TYR A 449 22.79 1.57 -0.36
N ARG A 450 23.58 0.70 0.28
CA ARG A 450 24.96 0.38 -0.09
C ARG A 450 25.10 0.14 -1.59
N THR A 451 26.06 0.83 -2.19
CA THR A 451 26.38 0.70 -3.61
C THR A 451 27.69 -0.05 -3.83
N LYS A 452 27.85 -0.62 -5.03
CA LYS A 452 29.09 -1.31 -5.42
C LYS A 452 30.28 -0.34 -5.42
N LYS A 453 31.50 -0.83 -5.17
CA LYS A 453 32.71 0.02 -5.07
C LYS A 453 32.94 0.93 -6.29
N ASP A 454 32.60 0.48 -7.49
CA ASP A 454 32.79 1.24 -8.74
C ASP A 454 31.51 1.94 -9.22
N SER A 455 30.52 2.11 -8.34
CA SER A 455 29.25 2.75 -8.69
C SER A 455 29.39 4.27 -8.85
N LYS A 456 28.35 4.87 -9.44
CA LYS A 456 28.21 6.33 -9.52
C LYS A 456 28.19 6.98 -8.13
N ILE A 457 28.65 8.23 -8.05
CA ILE A 457 28.57 9.03 -6.82
C ILE A 457 27.17 9.62 -6.70
N TYR A 458 26.56 9.51 -5.52
CA TYR A 458 25.24 10.08 -5.23
C TYR A 458 25.36 11.27 -4.29
N LEU A 459 24.78 12.42 -4.68
CA LEU A 459 24.74 13.63 -3.86
C LEU A 459 23.54 13.57 -2.91
N ASN A 460 23.75 14.04 -1.68
CA ASN A 460 22.70 14.12 -0.67
C ASN A 460 21.72 15.26 -0.99
N ALA A 461 20.54 14.87 -1.44
CA ALA A 461 19.43 15.77 -1.78
C ALA A 461 18.21 15.59 -0.86
N SER A 462 18.45 15.28 0.43
CA SER A 462 17.40 14.97 1.41
C SER A 462 16.50 16.17 1.77
N GLY A 463 16.97 17.41 1.63
CA GLY A 463 16.16 18.61 1.87
C GLY A 463 15.63 19.24 0.58
N ASP A 464 14.37 19.68 0.57
CA ASP A 464 13.71 20.26 -0.62
C ASP A 464 14.48 21.44 -1.23
N ASN A 465 14.98 22.35 -0.39
CA ASN A 465 15.75 23.51 -0.84
C ASN A 465 17.08 23.10 -1.50
N VAL A 466 17.76 22.10 -0.94
CA VAL A 466 19.03 21.56 -1.48
C VAL A 466 18.75 20.88 -2.82
N ARG A 467 17.69 20.07 -2.88
CA ARG A 467 17.27 19.37 -4.09
C ARG A 467 16.93 20.34 -5.22
N ASN A 468 16.17 21.38 -4.93
CA ASN A 468 15.81 22.41 -5.92
C ASN A 468 17.05 23.10 -6.48
N CYS A 469 18.04 23.42 -5.63
CA CYS A 469 19.30 23.99 -6.08
C CYS A 469 20.08 23.05 -7.01
N LEU A 470 20.22 21.77 -6.63
CA LEU A 470 20.88 20.74 -7.44
C LEU A 470 20.20 20.58 -8.82
N ILE A 471 18.87 20.59 -8.86
CA ILE A 471 18.10 20.51 -10.11
C ILE A 471 18.33 21.75 -10.99
N LYS A 472 18.26 22.97 -10.43
CA LYS A 472 18.53 24.22 -11.17
C LYS A 472 19.94 24.26 -11.77
N LEU A 473 20.92 23.71 -11.04
CA LEU A 473 22.29 23.57 -11.50
C LEU A 473 22.48 22.43 -12.52
N GLY A 474 21.45 21.64 -12.82
CA GLY A 474 21.45 20.62 -13.86
C GLY A 474 22.05 19.28 -13.44
N VAL A 475 21.89 18.87 -12.18
CA VAL A 475 22.28 17.54 -11.72
C VAL A 475 21.35 16.49 -12.34
N GLN A 476 21.92 15.37 -12.81
CA GLN A 476 21.13 14.28 -13.37
C GLN A 476 20.47 13.46 -12.28
N LYS A 477 19.18 13.14 -12.47
CA LYS A 477 18.44 12.22 -11.62
C LYS A 477 18.69 10.79 -12.11
N ARG A 478 19.14 9.91 -11.21
CA ARG A 478 19.21 8.47 -11.49
C ARG A 478 17.80 7.88 -11.35
N ASP A 479 17.37 7.11 -12.33
CA ASP A 479 16.12 6.38 -12.24
C ASP A 479 16.24 5.21 -11.26
N VAL A 480 15.11 4.81 -10.65
CA VAL A 480 15.10 3.78 -9.60
C VAL A 480 15.58 2.44 -10.15
N TYR A 481 15.21 2.09 -11.37
CA TYR A 481 15.52 0.78 -11.93
C TYR A 481 17.03 0.59 -12.10
N SER A 482 17.69 1.55 -12.77
CA SER A 482 19.14 1.51 -12.96
C SER A 482 19.87 1.56 -11.62
N TYR A 483 19.42 2.40 -10.68
CA TYR A 483 20.00 2.43 -9.34
C TYR A 483 19.93 1.07 -8.65
N THR A 484 18.75 0.43 -8.63
CA THR A 484 18.53 -0.85 -7.96
C THR A 484 19.34 -2.00 -8.55
N PHE A 485 19.48 -2.10 -9.86
CA PHE A 485 20.09 -3.30 -10.48
C PHE A 485 21.54 -3.09 -10.93
N GLU A 486 21.92 -1.87 -11.32
CA GLU A 486 23.28 -1.56 -11.78
C GLU A 486 24.17 -1.13 -10.62
N ASP A 487 23.66 -0.29 -9.69
CA ASP A 487 24.49 0.39 -8.70
C ASP A 487 24.44 -0.23 -7.30
N VAL A 488 23.28 -0.71 -6.84
CA VAL A 488 23.09 -1.28 -5.50
C VAL A 488 23.78 -2.65 -5.36
N GLU A 489 24.43 -2.86 -4.22
CA GLU A 489 24.97 -4.15 -3.80
C GLU A 489 23.93 -4.90 -2.95
N PHE A 490 23.29 -5.93 -3.52
CA PHE A 490 22.36 -6.77 -2.75
C PHE A 490 23.12 -7.57 -1.68
N PRO A 491 22.73 -7.48 -0.40
CA PRO A 491 23.49 -8.09 0.67
C PRO A 491 23.21 -9.60 0.76
N SER A 492 24.07 -10.34 1.47
CA SER A 492 23.83 -11.76 1.81
C SER A 492 22.92 -11.93 3.03
N GLU A 493 23.00 -11.00 3.98
CA GLU A 493 22.12 -10.88 5.15
C GLU A 493 21.55 -9.46 5.18
N TYR A 494 20.28 -9.31 5.52
CA TYR A 494 19.67 -7.99 5.53
C TYR A 494 19.90 -7.25 6.86
N ASP A 495 20.01 -5.92 6.75
CA ASP A 495 19.93 -4.99 7.86
C ASP A 495 18.67 -4.13 7.76
N TYR A 496 18.46 -3.25 8.74
CA TYR A 496 17.30 -2.36 8.77
C TYR A 496 17.29 -1.32 7.63
N GLN A 497 18.45 -0.89 7.15
CA GLN A 497 18.56 0.05 6.03
C GLN A 497 18.13 -0.63 4.72
N TYR A 498 18.50 -1.89 4.52
CA TYR A 498 18.09 -2.70 3.37
C TYR A 498 16.57 -2.86 3.32
N VAL A 499 15.92 -3.11 4.47
CA VAL A 499 14.46 -3.25 4.56
C VAL A 499 13.75 -1.94 4.19
N ARG A 500 14.29 -0.79 4.60
CA ARG A 500 13.76 0.53 4.20
C ARG A 500 13.90 0.76 2.70
N PHE A 501 15.08 0.50 2.15
CA PHE A 501 15.33 0.59 0.71
C PHE A 501 14.41 -0.36 -0.10
N LEU A 502 14.27 -1.60 0.35
CA LEU A 502 13.40 -2.58 -0.30
C LEU A 502 11.94 -2.09 -0.33
N ASN A 503 11.41 -1.54 0.76
CA ASN A 503 10.08 -0.96 0.77
C ASN A 503 9.91 0.20 -0.23
N ASP A 504 10.91 1.06 -0.39
CA ASP A 504 10.84 2.17 -1.34
C ASP A 504 10.76 1.67 -2.79
N ILE A 505 11.58 0.69 -3.16
CA ILE A 505 11.61 0.17 -4.55
C ILE A 505 10.37 -0.67 -4.90
N LEU A 506 9.67 -1.22 -3.91
CA LEU A 506 8.49 -2.06 -4.13
C LEU A 506 7.26 -1.28 -4.64
N HIS A 507 7.30 0.06 -4.67
CA HIS A 507 6.30 0.88 -5.36
C HIS A 507 6.40 0.81 -6.89
N TYR A 508 7.56 0.41 -7.42
CA TYR A 508 7.87 0.50 -8.85
C TYR A 508 7.62 -0.85 -9.53
N SER A 509 6.54 -0.96 -10.31
CA SER A 509 6.09 -2.23 -10.90
C SER A 509 7.11 -2.91 -11.81
N ASN A 510 7.89 -2.13 -12.57
CA ASN A 510 8.99 -2.63 -13.40
C ASN A 510 10.12 -3.24 -12.56
N VAL A 511 10.42 -2.66 -11.40
CA VAL A 511 11.42 -3.19 -10.46
C VAL A 511 10.90 -4.47 -9.80
N VAL A 512 9.66 -4.45 -9.30
CA VAL A 512 9.00 -5.61 -8.65
C VAL A 512 9.05 -6.85 -9.56
N ARG A 513 8.73 -6.69 -10.84
CA ARG A 513 8.75 -7.80 -11.82
C ARG A 513 10.11 -8.49 -11.88
N ASP A 514 11.19 -7.72 -11.92
CA ASP A 514 12.55 -8.24 -12.14
C ASP A 514 13.22 -8.68 -10.81
N LEU A 515 12.61 -8.38 -9.67
CA LEU A 515 12.97 -8.96 -8.37
C LEU A 515 12.46 -10.40 -8.18
N LYS A 516 11.51 -10.87 -9.00
CA LYS A 516 10.86 -12.19 -8.87
C LYS A 516 11.84 -13.35 -8.64
N ASP A 517 12.89 -13.41 -9.45
CA ASP A 517 13.84 -14.53 -9.45
C ASP A 517 15.04 -14.31 -8.53
N LYS A 518 15.15 -13.14 -7.88
CA LYS A 518 16.27 -12.79 -7.00
C LYS A 518 16.00 -13.22 -5.55
N PRO A 519 16.98 -13.86 -4.87
CA PRO A 519 16.87 -14.18 -3.45
C PRO A 519 17.15 -12.94 -2.60
N CYS A 520 16.23 -11.98 -2.61
CA CYS A 520 16.43 -10.65 -2.01
C CYS A 520 15.35 -10.28 -0.98
N PHE A 521 14.45 -11.19 -0.63
CA PHE A 521 13.36 -10.91 0.31
C PHE A 521 13.67 -11.42 1.72
N PRO A 522 13.54 -10.56 2.76
CA PRO A 522 13.90 -10.88 4.13
C PRO A 522 12.93 -11.87 4.77
N THR A 523 13.48 -12.81 5.54
CA THR A 523 12.73 -13.77 6.35
C THR A 523 13.08 -13.63 7.82
N TYR A 524 12.27 -14.21 8.72
CA TYR A 524 12.46 -14.06 10.18
C TYR A 524 13.74 -14.71 10.74
N ASN A 525 14.45 -15.53 9.96
CA ASN A 525 15.73 -16.13 10.36
C ASN A 525 16.95 -15.36 9.81
N LYS A 526 16.77 -14.09 9.42
CA LYS A 526 17.77 -13.20 8.82
C LYS A 526 18.29 -13.61 7.43
N LYS A 527 17.78 -14.69 6.84
CA LYS A 527 18.15 -15.10 5.48
C LYS A 527 17.28 -14.43 4.43
N LEU A 528 17.83 -14.28 3.23
CA LEU A 528 17.13 -13.81 2.05
C LEU A 528 16.68 -14.99 1.18
N LYS A 529 15.45 -14.91 0.68
CA LYS A 529 14.86 -15.94 -0.21
C LYS A 529 14.16 -15.31 -1.40
N LYS A 530 13.81 -16.14 -2.38
CA LYS A 530 12.92 -15.75 -3.47
C LYS A 530 11.50 -15.57 -2.94
N ILE A 531 10.77 -14.66 -3.55
CA ILE A 531 9.42 -14.31 -3.07
C ILE A 531 8.42 -15.47 -3.18
N ASP A 532 8.55 -16.31 -4.20
CA ASP A 532 7.68 -17.47 -4.46
C ASP A 532 7.85 -18.60 -3.44
N GLN A 533 8.90 -18.54 -2.61
CA GLN A 533 9.14 -19.47 -1.51
C GLN A 533 8.50 -19.00 -0.20
N LEU A 534 7.98 -17.77 -0.14
CA LEU A 534 7.53 -17.13 1.10
C LEU A 534 6.00 -17.06 1.22
N TYR A 535 5.55 -17.15 2.47
CA TYR A 535 4.15 -17.06 2.88
C TYR A 535 3.92 -15.84 3.78
N ASP A 536 2.70 -15.31 3.77
CA ASP A 536 2.32 -14.22 4.68
C ASP A 536 1.98 -14.76 6.08
N ILE A 537 2.76 -14.37 7.08
CA ILE A 537 2.57 -14.78 8.48
C ILE A 537 1.27 -14.22 9.09
N ARG A 538 0.69 -13.17 8.49
CA ARG A 538 -0.58 -12.58 8.94
C ARG A 538 -1.77 -13.44 8.53
N ASN A 539 -1.58 -14.35 7.56
CA ASN A 539 -2.59 -15.32 7.20
C ASN A 539 -2.66 -16.41 8.28
N SER A 540 -3.81 -16.53 8.96
CA SER A 540 -4.00 -17.45 10.07
C SER A 540 -3.76 -18.91 9.68
N VAL A 541 -4.12 -19.31 8.46
CA VAL A 541 -3.95 -20.68 7.96
C VAL A 541 -2.46 -20.99 7.79
N TYR A 542 -1.70 -20.12 7.12
CA TYR A 542 -0.26 -20.32 6.95
C TYR A 542 0.47 -20.32 8.29
N LYS A 543 0.09 -19.43 9.21
CA LYS A 543 0.66 -19.35 10.55
C LYS A 543 0.51 -20.66 11.33
N VAL A 544 -0.67 -21.27 11.28
CA VAL A 544 -0.93 -22.56 11.93
C VAL A 544 -0.16 -23.69 11.23
N ILE A 545 -0.18 -23.73 9.90
CA ILE A 545 0.37 -24.86 9.13
C ILE A 545 1.91 -24.90 9.16
N PHE A 546 2.58 -23.76 8.97
CA PHE A 546 4.05 -23.71 8.98
C PHE A 546 4.63 -23.52 10.39
N GLY A 547 3.81 -23.05 11.35
CA GLY A 547 4.17 -22.96 12.76
C GLY A 547 5.46 -22.20 13.00
N GLU A 548 6.39 -22.80 13.74
CA GLU A 548 7.69 -22.23 14.12
C GLU A 548 8.72 -22.15 12.97
N ASN A 549 8.38 -22.56 11.74
CA ASN A 549 9.31 -22.49 10.61
C ASN A 549 9.43 -21.06 10.07
N MET A 550 10.08 -20.21 10.86
CA MET A 550 10.26 -18.77 10.62
C MET A 550 10.91 -18.42 9.28
N GLY A 551 11.65 -19.36 8.68
CA GLY A 551 12.25 -19.20 7.36
C GLY A 551 11.28 -19.35 6.18
N MET A 552 10.01 -19.66 6.42
CA MET A 552 8.96 -19.74 5.40
C MET A 552 8.18 -18.42 5.24
N TYR A 553 8.34 -17.47 6.17
CA TYR A 553 7.56 -16.24 6.16
C TYR A 553 8.38 -15.04 5.68
N LEU A 554 7.72 -14.17 4.93
CA LEU A 554 8.23 -12.83 4.64
C LEU A 554 8.22 -11.99 5.92
N HIS A 555 9.30 -11.26 6.18
CA HIS A 555 9.41 -10.38 7.35
C HIS A 555 8.32 -9.29 7.33
N ASN A 556 7.65 -9.05 8.46
CA ASN A 556 6.51 -8.12 8.57
C ASN A 556 6.83 -6.65 8.23
N ASP A 557 8.11 -6.27 8.24
CA ASP A 557 8.51 -4.90 7.90
C ASP A 557 8.31 -4.58 6.41
N ILE A 558 8.05 -5.58 5.56
CA ILE A 558 7.74 -5.40 4.14
C ILE A 558 6.24 -5.12 3.96
N LYS A 559 5.91 -3.92 3.46
CA LYS A 559 4.54 -3.38 3.46
C LYS A 559 3.71 -3.69 2.20
N TYR A 560 4.33 -4.17 1.12
CA TYR A 560 3.71 -4.28 -0.22
C TYR A 560 3.21 -5.69 -0.56
N SER A 561 2.44 -6.31 0.32
CA SER A 561 2.02 -7.71 0.13
C SER A 561 1.24 -7.95 -1.17
N ASP A 562 0.39 -7.01 -1.59
CA ASP A 562 -0.45 -7.21 -2.79
C ASP A 562 0.34 -7.06 -4.09
N ALA A 563 1.30 -6.13 -4.16
CA ALA A 563 2.20 -6.00 -5.31
C ALA A 563 3.08 -7.24 -5.47
N LEU A 564 3.53 -7.81 -4.34
CA LEU A 564 4.34 -9.03 -4.31
C LEU A 564 3.54 -10.28 -4.72
N SER A 565 2.21 -10.30 -4.53
CA SER A 565 1.36 -11.40 -5.00
C SER A 565 1.48 -11.63 -6.51
N ASN A 566 1.62 -10.56 -7.29
CA ASN A 566 1.73 -10.62 -8.75
C ASN A 566 2.99 -11.36 -9.22
N ILE A 567 4.02 -11.42 -8.38
CA ILE A 567 5.29 -12.12 -8.68
C ILE A 567 5.45 -13.44 -7.92
N GLY A 568 4.41 -13.90 -7.20
CA GLY A 568 4.38 -15.24 -6.60
C GLY A 568 4.34 -15.27 -5.07
N PHE A 569 4.26 -14.12 -4.38
CA PHE A 569 4.09 -14.11 -2.92
C PHE A 569 2.75 -14.73 -2.51
N LYS A 570 2.79 -15.61 -1.51
CA LYS A 570 1.61 -16.35 -1.05
C LYS A 570 0.97 -15.65 0.14
N ASN A 571 0.16 -14.63 -0.13
CA ASN A 571 -0.61 -13.89 0.88
C ASN A 571 -2.03 -14.44 1.11
N LYS A 572 -2.64 -15.00 0.06
CA LYS A 572 -3.97 -15.63 0.11
C LYS A 572 -3.86 -17.11 -0.14
N VAL A 573 -4.77 -17.88 0.45
CA VAL A 573 -4.88 -19.33 0.21
C VAL A 573 -5.76 -19.53 -1.02
N ASN A 574 -5.13 -19.79 -2.16
CA ASN A 574 -5.77 -20.27 -3.39
C ASN A 574 -5.54 -21.77 -3.59
N GLN A 575 -6.10 -22.35 -4.65
CA GLN A 575 -6.02 -23.77 -4.98
C GLN A 575 -4.58 -24.32 -4.90
N LYS A 576 -3.63 -23.66 -5.58
CA LYS A 576 -2.22 -24.10 -5.63
C LYS A 576 -1.56 -24.07 -4.26
N THR A 577 -1.78 -23.00 -3.49
CA THR A 577 -1.21 -22.87 -2.14
C THR A 577 -1.87 -23.80 -1.14
N PHE A 578 -3.17 -24.07 -1.29
CA PHE A 578 -3.92 -25.03 -0.47
C PHE A 578 -3.34 -26.44 -0.63
N ILE A 579 -3.13 -26.89 -1.87
CA ILE A 579 -2.47 -28.18 -2.16
C ILE A 579 -1.05 -28.20 -1.58
N GLY A 580 -0.31 -27.09 -1.68
CA GLY A 580 1.02 -26.96 -1.07
C GLY A 580 0.99 -27.14 0.45
N CYS A 581 -0.02 -26.58 1.12
CA CYS A 581 -0.27 -26.75 2.55
C CYS A 581 -0.62 -28.21 2.90
N ALA A 582 -1.52 -28.85 2.16
CA ALA A 582 -1.89 -30.26 2.38
C ALA A 582 -0.68 -31.20 2.24
N LYS A 583 0.14 -31.01 1.19
CA LYS A 583 1.40 -31.74 0.99
C LYS A 583 2.40 -31.53 2.13
N TYR A 584 2.48 -30.30 2.64
CA TYR A 584 3.37 -30.00 3.77
C TYR A 584 2.91 -30.72 5.04
N ILE A 585 1.61 -30.75 5.34
CA ILE A 585 1.03 -31.50 6.47
C ILE A 585 1.33 -33.00 6.33
N GLU A 586 1.09 -33.58 5.15
CA GLU A 586 1.39 -34.99 4.91
C GLU A 586 2.89 -35.32 5.12
N THR A 587 3.77 -34.42 4.67
CA THR A 587 5.22 -34.58 4.86
C THR A 587 5.60 -34.52 6.35
N LEU A 588 4.89 -33.73 7.16
CA LEU A 588 5.10 -33.65 8.60
C LEU A 588 4.60 -34.91 9.33
N GLU A 589 3.46 -35.47 8.91
CA GLU A 589 2.90 -36.69 9.49
C GLU A 589 3.80 -37.91 9.25
N LYS A 590 4.49 -37.97 8.10
CA LYS A 590 5.45 -39.05 7.77
C LYS A 590 6.77 -39.00 8.55
N LYS A 591 7.02 -37.97 9.36
CA LYS A 591 8.25 -37.88 10.17
C LYS A 591 8.21 -38.89 11.31
N VAL A 592 9.39 -39.36 11.74
CA VAL A 592 9.54 -40.29 12.89
C VAL A 592 8.85 -39.75 14.14
N ASN A 593 8.94 -38.43 14.38
CA ASN A 593 8.22 -37.72 15.43
C ASN A 593 7.43 -36.56 14.79
N PRO A 594 6.15 -36.76 14.45
CA PRO A 594 5.28 -35.69 13.95
C PRO A 594 5.10 -34.58 14.99
N PRO A 595 4.86 -33.32 14.57
CA PRO A 595 4.53 -32.24 15.49
C PRO A 595 3.32 -32.59 16.37
N SER A 596 3.34 -32.25 17.66
CA SER A 596 2.25 -32.55 18.60
C SER A 596 0.92 -31.89 18.20
N ASP A 597 0.97 -30.81 17.42
CA ASP A 597 -0.15 -30.05 16.89
C ASP A 597 -0.63 -30.51 15.50
N ILE A 598 -0.10 -31.62 14.96
CA ILE A 598 -0.41 -32.07 13.58
C ILE A 598 -1.91 -32.22 13.31
N ARG A 599 -2.68 -32.73 14.29
CA ARG A 599 -4.14 -32.80 14.22
C ARG A 599 -4.78 -31.44 14.02
N TYR A 600 -4.29 -30.44 14.77
CA TYR A 600 -4.82 -29.08 14.72
C TYR A 600 -4.49 -28.39 13.40
N ARG A 601 -3.34 -28.69 12.79
CA ARG A 601 -3.00 -28.20 11.44
C ARG A 601 -3.96 -28.76 10.38
N GLY A 602 -4.28 -30.05 10.47
CA GLY A 602 -5.30 -30.68 9.64
C GLY A 602 -6.67 -30.04 9.80
N PHE A 603 -7.10 -29.85 11.06
CA PHE A 603 -8.33 -29.15 11.43
C PHE A 603 -8.41 -27.73 10.81
N ALA A 604 -7.36 -26.92 10.95
CA ALA A 604 -7.35 -25.55 10.45
C ALA A 604 -7.44 -25.48 8.92
N LEU A 605 -6.79 -26.41 8.21
CA LEU A 605 -6.83 -26.46 6.76
C LEU A 605 -8.19 -26.91 6.23
N ILE A 606 -8.81 -27.93 6.85
CA ILE A 606 -10.13 -28.42 6.43
C ILE A 606 -11.26 -27.44 6.79
N ASP A 607 -11.20 -26.80 7.96
CA ASP A 607 -12.13 -25.73 8.35
C ASP A 607 -12.07 -24.56 7.35
N TYR A 608 -10.86 -24.17 6.93
CA TYR A 608 -10.69 -23.16 5.88
C TYR A 608 -11.30 -23.60 4.55
N PHE A 609 -11.10 -24.87 4.16
CA PHE A 609 -11.68 -25.42 2.93
C PHE A 609 -13.21 -25.34 2.95
N TYR A 610 -13.86 -25.80 4.03
CA TYR A 610 -15.32 -25.77 4.16
C TYR A 610 -15.89 -24.34 4.14
N LYS A 611 -15.20 -23.38 4.76
CA LYS A 611 -15.60 -21.96 4.77
C LYS A 611 -15.44 -21.27 3.40
N ASN A 612 -14.57 -21.79 2.53
CA ASN A 612 -14.21 -21.17 1.25
C ASN A 612 -14.55 -22.06 0.04
N ILE A 613 -15.51 -22.98 0.20
CA ILE A 613 -15.88 -24.01 -0.78
C ILE A 613 -16.37 -23.47 -2.13
N ASP A 614 -16.74 -22.19 -2.20
CA ASP A 614 -17.14 -21.51 -3.43
C ASP A 614 -15.95 -21.03 -4.27
N THR A 615 -14.81 -20.83 -3.62
CA THR A 615 -13.57 -20.36 -4.27
C THR A 615 -12.55 -21.49 -4.46
N LEU A 616 -12.48 -22.43 -3.53
CA LEU A 616 -11.63 -23.62 -3.59
C LEU A 616 -12.46 -24.79 -4.10
N LYS A 617 -12.08 -25.34 -5.26
CA LYS A 617 -12.76 -26.49 -5.85
C LYS A 617 -12.16 -27.78 -5.29
N PHE A 618 -13.01 -28.78 -5.06
CA PHE A 618 -12.57 -30.14 -4.80
C PHE A 618 -12.17 -30.74 -6.17
N GLU A 619 -10.87 -30.70 -6.47
CA GLU A 619 -10.31 -31.17 -7.73
C GLU A 619 -9.81 -32.61 -7.61
N GLU A 620 -9.82 -33.33 -8.73
CA GLU A 620 -9.30 -34.70 -8.85
C GLU A 620 -7.83 -34.77 -8.38
N GLY A 621 -7.55 -35.70 -7.49
CA GLY A 621 -6.29 -35.89 -6.78
C GLY A 621 -6.21 -35.22 -5.40
N MET A 622 -7.15 -34.34 -5.04
CA MET A 622 -7.18 -33.72 -3.71
C MET A 622 -7.62 -34.70 -2.62
N GLU A 623 -8.45 -35.65 -3.00
CA GLU A 623 -9.00 -36.72 -2.16
C GLU A 623 -7.95 -37.64 -1.56
N ARG A 624 -6.74 -37.66 -2.13
CA ARG A 624 -5.61 -38.51 -1.71
C ARG A 624 -4.69 -37.87 -0.67
N PHE A 625 -4.80 -36.57 -0.43
CA PHE A 625 -3.93 -35.90 0.55
C PHE A 625 -4.37 -36.18 1.98
N ARG A 626 -3.45 -36.71 2.79
CA ARG A 626 -3.69 -36.95 4.22
C ARG A 626 -3.56 -35.67 5.02
N PHE A 627 -4.69 -34.99 5.22
CA PHE A 627 -4.76 -33.82 6.10
C PHE A 627 -6.06 -33.76 6.91
N VAL A 628 -6.99 -34.70 6.72
CA VAL A 628 -8.31 -34.70 7.37
C VAL A 628 -8.21 -35.39 8.73
N PRO A 629 -8.53 -34.72 9.85
CA PRO A 629 -8.52 -35.37 11.15
C PRO A 629 -9.54 -36.51 11.26
N ILE A 630 -9.08 -37.66 11.77
CA ILE A 630 -9.93 -38.83 12.01
C ILE A 630 -10.23 -38.99 13.51
N SER A 631 -11.31 -39.71 13.83
CA SER A 631 -11.65 -40.04 15.21
C SER A 631 -10.59 -40.97 15.81
N LYS A 632 -10.17 -40.67 17.04
CA LYS A 632 -9.20 -41.48 17.80
C LYS A 632 -9.83 -42.68 18.49
N ASP A 633 -11.13 -42.62 18.74
CA ASP A 633 -11.86 -43.59 19.55
C ASP A 633 -13.27 -43.75 18.94
N LEU A 634 -13.64 -44.98 18.59
CA LEU A 634 -14.98 -45.31 18.06
C LEU A 634 -15.95 -45.79 19.15
N GLY A 635 -15.48 -45.91 20.39
CA GLY A 635 -16.14 -46.56 21.51
C GLY A 635 -16.06 -48.08 21.44
N LYS A 636 -16.32 -48.73 22.58
CA LYS A 636 -16.64 -50.16 22.59
C LYS A 636 -18.01 -50.40 21.92
N PRO A 637 -18.21 -51.49 21.17
CA PRO A 637 -17.26 -52.59 20.92
C PRO A 637 -16.30 -52.37 19.73
N TYR A 638 -16.49 -51.33 18.93
CA TYR A 638 -15.74 -51.11 17.68
C TYR A 638 -14.21 -51.06 17.87
N ASN A 639 -13.74 -50.45 18.96
CA ASN A 639 -12.30 -50.37 19.26
C ASN A 639 -11.61 -51.73 19.45
N LEU A 640 -12.35 -52.80 19.78
CA LEU A 640 -11.77 -54.14 19.92
C LEU A 640 -11.13 -54.61 18.61
N ASN A 641 -11.69 -54.18 17.49
CA ASN A 641 -11.34 -54.61 16.15
C ASN A 641 -10.91 -53.42 15.24
N TYR A 642 -10.74 -52.22 15.79
CA TYR A 642 -10.35 -51.01 15.05
C TYR A 642 -8.95 -50.53 15.46
N VAL A 643 -7.94 -50.81 14.61
CA VAL A 643 -6.55 -50.42 14.84
C VAL A 643 -6.11 -49.41 13.78
N ARG A 644 -6.11 -48.11 14.12
CA ARG A 644 -5.55 -47.04 13.28
C ARG A 644 -4.53 -46.24 14.08
N THR A 645 -3.30 -46.16 13.58
CA THR A 645 -2.18 -45.44 14.22
C THR A 645 -2.05 -43.99 13.74
N ASN A 646 -2.67 -43.65 12.61
CA ASN A 646 -2.58 -42.33 12.00
C ASN A 646 -3.48 -41.32 12.73
N THR A 647 -3.14 -40.03 12.64
CA THR A 647 -3.96 -38.95 13.22
C THR A 647 -4.77 -38.23 12.15
N LEU A 648 -4.27 -38.22 10.91
CA LEU A 648 -4.92 -37.66 9.74
C LEU A 648 -5.10 -38.77 8.69
N ASP A 649 -6.12 -38.63 7.85
CA ASP A 649 -6.29 -39.45 6.66
C ASP A 649 -6.77 -38.59 5.48
N CYS A 650 -7.07 -39.23 4.36
CA CYS A 650 -7.48 -38.64 3.09
C CYS A 650 -8.98 -38.85 2.84
N PHE A 651 -9.60 -38.05 1.97
CA PHE A 651 -11.05 -38.12 1.74
C PHE A 651 -11.51 -39.47 1.17
N ASP A 652 -10.64 -40.17 0.43
CA ASP A 652 -10.92 -41.50 -0.12
C ASP A 652 -11.09 -42.59 0.95
N HIS A 653 -10.51 -42.38 2.14
CA HIS A 653 -10.49 -43.38 3.21
C HIS A 653 -11.30 -42.97 4.44
N ILE A 654 -12.07 -41.88 4.37
CA ILE A 654 -12.90 -41.44 5.49
C ILE A 654 -14.41 -41.56 5.23
N VAL A 655 -15.16 -41.82 6.29
CA VAL A 655 -16.63 -41.83 6.27
C VAL A 655 -17.23 -40.88 7.29
N LEU A 656 -18.41 -40.35 6.95
CA LEU A 656 -19.24 -39.57 7.87
C LEU A 656 -19.80 -40.45 8.98
N SER A 657 -20.04 -39.87 10.17
CA SER A 657 -20.56 -40.57 11.35
C SER A 657 -21.87 -41.32 11.11
N LYS A 658 -22.72 -40.84 10.19
CA LYS A 658 -23.97 -41.53 9.80
C LYS A 658 -23.76 -42.86 9.08
N TYR A 659 -22.57 -43.10 8.52
CA TYR A 659 -22.20 -44.33 7.82
C TYR A 659 -21.27 -45.22 8.68
N LYS A 660 -21.12 -44.91 9.97
CA LYS A 660 -20.27 -45.67 10.90
C LYS A 660 -20.59 -47.16 10.83
N GLU A 661 -21.86 -47.53 11.03
CA GLU A 661 -22.32 -48.93 11.12
C GLU A 661 -22.14 -49.74 9.83
N VAL A 662 -21.83 -49.11 8.69
CA VAL A 662 -21.72 -49.81 7.40
C VAL A 662 -20.30 -49.83 6.83
N ALA A 663 -19.33 -49.16 7.47
CA ALA A 663 -17.98 -49.04 6.92
C ALA A 663 -16.84 -48.90 7.96
N TRP A 664 -17.12 -48.93 9.27
CA TRP A 664 -16.12 -48.63 10.31
C TRP A 664 -14.86 -49.52 10.28
N SER A 665 -14.95 -50.76 9.78
CA SER A 665 -13.78 -51.65 9.72
C SER A 665 -12.88 -51.37 8.51
N GLN A 666 -13.44 -50.81 7.43
CA GLN A 666 -12.71 -50.54 6.18
C GLN A 666 -12.23 -49.09 6.08
N MET A 667 -13.01 -48.15 6.61
CA MET A 667 -12.77 -46.70 6.48
C MET A 667 -12.59 -46.05 7.85
N SER A 668 -11.82 -44.96 7.88
CA SER A 668 -11.65 -44.16 9.09
C SER A 668 -12.83 -43.23 9.32
N LEU A 669 -13.29 -43.14 10.57
CA LEU A 669 -14.36 -42.20 10.89
C LEU A 669 -13.81 -40.78 10.91
N ILE A 670 -14.48 -39.86 10.22
CA ILE A 670 -14.14 -38.44 10.31
C ILE A 670 -14.29 -37.96 11.76
N ALA A 671 -13.39 -37.08 12.22
CA ALA A 671 -13.50 -36.55 13.58
C ALA A 671 -14.77 -35.68 13.73
N GLU A 672 -15.37 -35.72 14.93
CA GLU A 672 -16.64 -35.06 15.22
C GLU A 672 -16.60 -33.53 15.03
N ASP A 673 -15.43 -32.93 15.20
CA ASP A 673 -15.17 -31.50 15.06
C ASP A 673 -14.88 -31.05 13.62
N VAL A 674 -14.76 -31.97 12.65
CA VAL A 674 -14.46 -31.66 11.23
C VAL A 674 -15.48 -32.24 10.25
N VAL A 675 -16.68 -32.55 10.73
CA VAL A 675 -17.79 -33.00 9.88
C VAL A 675 -18.16 -31.90 8.87
N PRO A 676 -18.26 -32.20 7.56
CA PRO A 676 -18.62 -31.23 6.55
C PRO A 676 -20.00 -30.60 6.85
N PRO A 677 -20.10 -29.26 6.86
CA PRO A 677 -21.37 -28.58 7.01
C PRO A 677 -22.36 -28.89 5.87
N LYS A 678 -23.65 -28.64 6.10
CA LYS A 678 -24.72 -28.93 5.13
C LYS A 678 -24.49 -28.32 3.75
N HIS A 679 -23.99 -27.09 3.65
CA HIS A 679 -23.73 -26.42 2.37
C HIS A 679 -22.60 -27.10 1.57
N VAL A 680 -21.61 -27.67 2.26
CA VAL A 680 -20.53 -28.45 1.61
C VAL A 680 -21.10 -29.75 1.05
N LEU A 681 -21.92 -30.46 1.82
CA LEU A 681 -22.55 -31.73 1.40
C LEU A 681 -23.59 -31.53 0.28
N GLN A 682 -24.25 -30.37 0.20
CA GLN A 682 -25.12 -30.05 -0.93
C GLN A 682 -24.34 -29.92 -2.24
N LYS A 683 -23.11 -29.39 -2.16
CA LYS A 683 -22.23 -29.20 -3.32
C LYS A 683 -21.48 -30.46 -3.71
N TYR A 684 -21.06 -31.25 -2.71
CA TYR A 684 -20.37 -32.52 -2.89
C TYR A 684 -21.07 -33.64 -2.09
N PRO A 685 -22.19 -34.20 -2.60
CA PRO A 685 -23.00 -35.17 -1.86
C PRO A 685 -22.31 -36.51 -1.58
N SER A 686 -21.30 -36.86 -2.38
CA SER A 686 -20.48 -38.07 -2.22
C SER A 686 -19.38 -37.93 -1.16
N LEU A 687 -19.11 -36.72 -0.65
CA LEU A 687 -18.00 -36.48 0.29
C LEU A 687 -18.21 -37.24 1.61
N GLY A 688 -17.34 -38.22 1.87
CA GLY A 688 -17.44 -39.09 3.04
C GLY A 688 -18.58 -40.11 3.01
N LYS A 689 -19.17 -40.36 1.82
CA LYS A 689 -20.08 -41.47 1.56
C LYS A 689 -19.25 -42.69 1.10
N PRO A 690 -19.41 -43.87 1.72
CA PRO A 690 -18.68 -45.06 1.29
C PRO A 690 -19.17 -45.56 -0.08
N GLU A 691 -18.28 -46.24 -0.80
CA GLU A 691 -18.64 -46.96 -2.03
C GLU A 691 -19.28 -48.31 -1.72
N ALA A 692 -20.11 -48.83 -2.65
CA ALA A 692 -20.77 -50.12 -2.47
C ALA A 692 -19.77 -51.27 -2.27
N THR A 693 -18.64 -51.22 -2.98
CA THR A 693 -17.50 -52.15 -2.83
C THR A 693 -17.01 -52.20 -1.38
N THR A 694 -16.76 -51.04 -0.78
CA THR A 694 -16.28 -50.92 0.61
C THR A 694 -17.33 -51.40 1.62
N VAL A 695 -18.61 -51.15 1.37
CA VAL A 695 -19.70 -51.63 2.24
C VAL A 695 -19.84 -53.16 2.17
N ILE A 696 -19.63 -53.76 1.00
CA ILE A 696 -19.64 -55.23 0.85
C ILE A 696 -18.40 -55.84 1.51
N GLU A 697 -17.22 -55.23 1.38
CA GLU A 697 -16.04 -55.64 2.14
C GLU A 697 -16.25 -55.52 3.65
N HIS A 698 -16.98 -54.50 4.10
CA HIS A 698 -17.39 -54.39 5.48
C HIS A 698 -18.33 -55.52 5.91
N LEU A 699 -19.30 -55.89 5.07
CA LEU A 699 -20.19 -57.03 5.33
C LEU A 699 -19.42 -58.36 5.44
N ARG A 700 -18.44 -58.57 4.55
CA ARG A 700 -17.51 -59.71 4.63
C ARG A 700 -16.76 -59.72 5.94
N PHE A 701 -16.26 -58.57 6.38
CA PHE A 701 -15.57 -58.44 7.66
C PHE A 701 -16.48 -58.80 8.83
N LEU A 702 -17.74 -58.33 8.83
CA LEU A 702 -18.73 -58.70 9.85
C LEU A 702 -18.96 -60.22 9.88
N TYR A 703 -19.12 -60.86 8.72
CA TYR A 703 -19.35 -62.31 8.62
C TYR A 703 -18.13 -63.15 9.01
N THR A 704 -16.93 -62.73 8.61
CA THR A 704 -15.70 -63.53 8.76
C THR A 704 -14.98 -63.32 10.09
N HIS A 705 -14.99 -62.10 10.63
CA HIS A 705 -14.24 -61.76 11.85
C HIS A 705 -15.18 -61.56 13.03
N ILE A 706 -16.22 -60.73 12.90
CA ILE A 706 -17.07 -60.36 14.04
C ILE A 706 -18.03 -61.48 14.44
N ARG A 707 -18.57 -62.24 13.49
CA ARG A 707 -19.45 -63.39 13.76
C ARG A 707 -18.77 -64.50 14.59
N VAL A 708 -17.45 -64.59 14.56
CA VAL A 708 -16.69 -65.62 15.30
C VAL A 708 -15.97 -65.03 16.52
N ASP A 709 -16.19 -63.75 16.82
CA ASP A 709 -15.59 -63.06 17.96
C ASP A 709 -16.42 -63.33 19.23
N ASP A 710 -15.77 -63.96 20.23
CA ASP A 710 -16.42 -64.39 21.47
C ASP A 710 -16.97 -63.21 22.30
N GLU A 711 -16.28 -62.07 22.35
CA GLU A 711 -16.71 -60.89 23.11
C GLU A 711 -17.91 -60.21 22.41
N TRP A 712 -17.92 -60.19 21.08
CA TRP A 712 -19.08 -59.71 20.33
C TRP A 712 -20.30 -60.63 20.47
N LYS A 713 -20.08 -61.95 20.52
CA LYS A 713 -21.15 -62.94 20.70
C LYS A 713 -21.77 -62.86 22.09
N SER A 714 -20.99 -62.67 23.15
CA SER A 714 -21.51 -62.62 24.52
C SER A 714 -22.12 -61.27 24.87
N ASP A 715 -21.45 -60.16 24.54
CA ASP A 715 -21.74 -58.86 25.14
C ASP A 715 -22.37 -57.88 24.15
N TRP A 716 -22.24 -58.11 22.84
CA TRP A 716 -22.60 -57.16 21.79
C TRP A 716 -23.45 -57.72 20.65
N ALA A 717 -24.14 -58.84 20.88
CA ALA A 717 -24.98 -59.51 19.88
C ALA A 717 -26.02 -58.60 19.21
N GLY A 718 -26.63 -57.70 19.98
CA GLY A 718 -27.58 -56.71 19.46
C GLY A 718 -26.93 -55.69 18.51
N VAL A 719 -25.70 -55.25 18.81
CA VAL A 719 -24.94 -54.29 18.00
C VAL A 719 -24.49 -54.95 16.70
N PHE A 720 -24.01 -56.19 16.74
CA PHE A 720 -23.69 -56.98 15.55
C PHE A 720 -24.88 -57.09 14.59
N LYS A 721 -26.03 -57.52 15.10
CA LYS A 721 -27.27 -57.64 14.32
C LYS A 721 -27.69 -56.30 13.70
N ASN A 722 -27.53 -55.20 14.44
CA ASN A 722 -27.81 -53.86 13.92
C ASN A 722 -26.87 -53.46 12.78
N ASN A 723 -25.55 -53.73 12.88
CA ASN A 723 -24.58 -53.43 11.83
C ASN A 723 -24.95 -54.15 10.52
N VAL A 724 -25.26 -55.45 10.60
CA VAL A 724 -25.68 -56.25 9.43
C VAL A 724 -26.94 -55.68 8.78
N TYR A 725 -27.95 -55.31 9.56
CA TYR A 725 -29.18 -54.75 8.99
C TYR A 725 -29.03 -53.33 8.45
N GLU A 726 -28.21 -52.48 9.07
CA GLU A 726 -27.92 -51.16 8.51
C GLU A 726 -27.14 -51.27 7.19
N VAL A 727 -26.28 -52.29 7.02
CA VAL A 727 -25.67 -52.60 5.72
C VAL A 727 -26.73 -52.95 4.68
N TYR A 728 -27.63 -53.90 4.96
CA TYR A 728 -28.69 -54.28 4.00
C TYR A 728 -29.60 -53.11 3.65
N LYS A 729 -29.98 -52.31 4.64
CA LYS A 729 -30.81 -51.13 4.47
C LYS A 729 -30.11 -50.05 3.63
N TRP A 730 -28.80 -49.87 3.81
CA TRP A 730 -28.01 -48.96 2.99
C TRP A 730 -27.94 -49.45 1.54
N LEU A 731 -27.60 -50.72 1.31
CA LEU A 731 -27.55 -51.32 -0.03
C LEU A 731 -28.90 -51.29 -0.74
N GLU A 732 -30.01 -51.58 -0.04
CA GLU A 732 -31.38 -51.45 -0.56
C GLU A 732 -31.66 -50.03 -1.06
N GLY A 733 -31.28 -49.03 -0.27
CA GLY A 733 -31.44 -47.62 -0.64
C GLY A 733 -30.63 -47.24 -1.87
N GLU A 734 -29.38 -47.70 -1.96
CA GLU A 734 -28.49 -47.43 -3.08
C GLU A 734 -28.93 -48.15 -4.36
N CYS A 735 -29.33 -49.43 -4.28
CA CYS A 735 -29.86 -50.18 -5.43
C CYS A 735 -31.15 -49.55 -5.96
N LYS A 736 -32.01 -49.06 -5.06
CA LYS A 736 -33.25 -48.37 -5.44
C LYS A 736 -33.02 -47.01 -6.10
N THR A 737 -31.96 -46.30 -5.72
CA THR A 737 -31.73 -44.91 -6.14
C THR A 737 -30.78 -44.80 -7.33
N ASN A 738 -29.72 -45.62 -7.35
CA ASN A 738 -28.58 -45.49 -8.25
C ASN A 738 -28.41 -46.68 -9.22
N ASP A 739 -29.34 -47.64 -9.22
CA ASP A 739 -29.36 -48.82 -10.11
C ASP A 739 -28.00 -49.56 -10.14
N ILE A 740 -27.42 -49.76 -8.95
CA ILE A 740 -26.14 -50.45 -8.78
C ILE A 740 -26.36 -51.94 -9.01
N ASP A 741 -25.50 -52.56 -9.82
CA ASP A 741 -25.43 -54.02 -9.98
C ASP A 741 -24.46 -54.62 -8.96
N LEU A 742 -24.99 -55.37 -8.00
CA LEU A 742 -24.19 -56.02 -6.96
C LEU A 742 -23.67 -57.40 -7.39
N SER A 743 -24.14 -57.94 -8.52
CA SER A 743 -23.80 -59.30 -8.97
C SER A 743 -22.32 -59.45 -9.38
N GLU A 744 -21.66 -58.35 -9.76
CA GLU A 744 -20.21 -58.35 -10.02
C GLU A 744 -19.36 -58.38 -8.74
N GLN A 745 -19.94 -57.96 -7.60
CA GLN A 745 -19.21 -57.79 -6.35
C GLN A 745 -19.52 -58.88 -5.31
N ILE A 746 -20.70 -59.51 -5.36
CA ILE A 746 -21.11 -60.60 -4.47
C ILE A 746 -21.11 -61.91 -5.26
N TYR A 747 -20.28 -62.86 -4.84
CA TYR A 747 -20.19 -64.14 -5.54
C TYR A 747 -21.43 -65.02 -5.29
N GLU A 748 -21.84 -65.78 -6.30
CA GLU A 748 -23.09 -66.58 -6.30
C GLU A 748 -23.22 -67.56 -5.11
N HIS A 749 -22.09 -67.99 -4.53
CA HIS A 749 -22.00 -68.93 -3.40
C HIS A 749 -21.64 -68.26 -2.06
N GLU A 750 -21.51 -66.94 -2.02
CA GLU A 750 -21.07 -66.22 -0.83
C GLU A 750 -22.20 -66.14 0.22
N ARG A 751 -21.95 -66.63 1.43
CA ARG A 751 -22.92 -66.65 2.54
C ARG A 751 -22.99 -65.30 3.25
N LEU A 752 -23.46 -64.27 2.55
CA LEU A 752 -23.56 -62.91 3.07
C LEU A 752 -24.96 -62.49 3.50
N PHE A 753 -26.00 -63.33 3.27
CA PHE A 753 -27.38 -62.96 3.57
C PHE A 753 -27.90 -63.73 4.78
N LEU A 754 -28.25 -63.00 5.83
CA LEU A 754 -28.77 -63.56 7.07
C LEU A 754 -30.29 -63.85 6.94
N ASN A 755 -30.66 -65.10 6.69
CA ASN A 755 -32.02 -65.55 6.37
C ASN A 755 -32.61 -66.44 7.48
N PHE A 756 -33.16 -65.83 8.54
CA PHE A 756 -33.65 -66.55 9.72
C PHE A 756 -34.90 -65.90 10.36
N ASN A 757 -35.64 -66.68 11.15
CA ASN A 757 -36.81 -66.27 11.93
C ASN A 757 -36.41 -65.65 13.28
N LYS A 758 -37.29 -64.87 13.93
CA LYS A 758 -36.95 -64.06 15.12
C LYS A 758 -36.26 -64.81 16.27
N ASP A 759 -36.40 -66.13 16.35
CA ASP A 759 -35.94 -66.98 17.45
C ASP A 759 -34.60 -67.69 17.21
N GLN A 760 -33.93 -67.53 16.06
CA GLN A 760 -32.65 -68.21 15.76
C GLN A 760 -31.42 -67.31 16.03
N ASP A 761 -30.23 -67.90 16.21
CA ASP A 761 -28.99 -67.19 16.56
C ASP A 761 -28.33 -66.56 15.31
N PRO A 762 -28.13 -65.23 15.25
CA PRO A 762 -27.46 -64.59 14.11
C PRO A 762 -25.96 -64.91 13.98
N PHE A 763 -25.34 -65.51 14.99
CA PHE A 763 -23.94 -65.96 14.97
C PHE A 763 -23.77 -67.37 14.39
N ASP A 764 -24.87 -68.13 14.29
CA ASP A 764 -24.88 -69.46 13.69
C ASP A 764 -24.65 -69.37 12.16
N ASP A 765 -23.72 -70.18 11.65
CA ASP A 765 -23.34 -70.16 10.23
C ASP A 765 -24.48 -70.63 9.31
N ASP A 766 -25.31 -71.54 9.79
CA ASP A 766 -26.39 -72.13 8.99
C ASP A 766 -27.52 -71.13 8.67
N ASN A 767 -27.59 -70.02 9.42
CA ASN A 767 -28.53 -68.93 9.17
C ASN A 767 -28.04 -67.95 8.09
N TRP A 768 -26.80 -68.08 7.62
CA TRP A 768 -26.24 -67.26 6.54
C TRP A 768 -26.26 -68.03 5.22
N VAL A 769 -26.96 -67.48 4.23
CA VAL A 769 -27.23 -68.15 2.95
C VAL A 769 -26.69 -67.34 1.77
N SER A 770 -26.56 -68.01 0.62
CA SER A 770 -26.09 -67.41 -0.63
C SER A 770 -27.25 -66.95 -1.51
N VAL A 771 -26.93 -66.20 -2.57
CA VAL A 771 -27.92 -65.76 -3.57
C VAL A 771 -28.67 -66.95 -4.21
N LYS A 772 -28.00 -68.09 -4.42
CA LYS A 772 -28.61 -69.32 -5.00
C LYS A 772 -29.73 -69.92 -4.16
N ASP A 773 -29.68 -69.68 -2.86
CA ASP A 773 -30.54 -70.31 -1.86
C ASP A 773 -31.82 -69.51 -1.62
N LEU A 774 -32.04 -68.43 -2.38
CA LEU A 774 -33.16 -67.49 -2.21
C LEU A 774 -33.97 -67.35 -3.51
N ILE A 775 -35.30 -67.30 -3.39
CA ILE A 775 -36.24 -66.95 -4.47
C ILE A 775 -37.22 -65.88 -3.95
N LEU A 776 -37.34 -64.78 -4.69
CA LEU A 776 -38.20 -63.66 -4.34
C LEU A 776 -39.66 -63.95 -4.71
N ASN A 777 -40.58 -63.60 -3.81
CA ASN A 777 -42.02 -63.89 -3.88
C ASN A 777 -42.39 -65.39 -3.85
N SER A 778 -41.55 -66.26 -3.26
CA SER A 778 -41.96 -67.64 -2.95
C SER A 778 -42.79 -67.72 -1.67
N GLU A 779 -43.66 -68.73 -1.57
CA GLU A 779 -44.51 -68.98 -0.39
C GLU A 779 -43.74 -69.72 0.71
N LYS A 780 -44.21 -69.64 1.96
CA LYS A 780 -43.50 -70.18 3.15
C LYS A 780 -43.20 -71.68 3.08
N ASP A 781 -44.03 -72.43 2.37
CA ASP A 781 -43.91 -73.89 2.22
C ASP A 781 -43.12 -74.29 0.96
N GLU A 782 -42.57 -73.33 0.22
CA GLU A 782 -41.76 -73.56 -0.99
C GLU A 782 -40.25 -73.54 -0.67
N ASP A 783 -39.46 -74.31 -1.42
CA ASP A 783 -38.00 -74.33 -1.29
C ASP A 783 -37.40 -72.93 -1.56
N ARG A 784 -36.31 -72.59 -0.86
CA ARG A 784 -35.57 -71.31 -1.02
C ARG A 784 -36.38 -70.06 -0.64
N TYR A 785 -37.25 -70.22 0.35
CA TYR A 785 -38.05 -69.14 0.92
C TYR A 785 -37.21 -68.04 1.58
N ILE A 786 -37.55 -66.78 1.31
CA ILE A 786 -36.95 -65.61 1.95
C ILE A 786 -37.75 -65.27 3.22
N CYS A 787 -37.12 -65.27 4.39
CA CYS A 787 -37.75 -64.87 5.64
C CYS A 787 -38.19 -63.40 5.64
N LEU A 788 -39.21 -63.07 6.46
CA LEU A 788 -39.77 -61.71 6.60
C LEU A 788 -38.75 -60.63 6.98
N SER A 789 -37.62 -61.02 7.59
CA SER A 789 -36.51 -60.14 7.94
C SER A 789 -35.77 -59.63 6.70
N LEU A 790 -35.56 -60.51 5.71
CA LEU A 790 -34.80 -60.25 4.49
C LEU A 790 -35.69 -59.79 3.32
N GLN A 791 -36.97 -60.19 3.29
CA GLN A 791 -37.97 -59.74 2.29
C GLN A 791 -38.14 -58.20 2.22
N LYS A 792 -37.72 -57.47 3.27
CA LYS A 792 -37.77 -56.01 3.33
C LYS A 792 -36.82 -55.31 2.35
N TYR A 793 -35.87 -56.05 1.77
CA TYR A 793 -34.81 -55.50 0.92
C TYR A 793 -34.85 -56.10 -0.51
N PRO A 794 -35.97 -55.97 -1.24
CA PRO A 794 -36.15 -56.66 -2.52
C PRO A 794 -35.26 -56.11 -3.64
N ASN A 795 -34.89 -54.82 -3.62
CA ASN A 795 -34.07 -54.23 -4.69
C ASN A 795 -32.60 -54.68 -4.55
N MET A 796 -32.09 -54.72 -3.32
CA MET A 796 -30.76 -55.28 -3.02
C MET A 796 -30.67 -56.75 -3.47
N LEU A 797 -31.67 -57.56 -3.15
CA LEU A 797 -31.67 -58.99 -3.49
C LEU A 797 -31.75 -59.21 -5.01
N LYS A 798 -32.59 -58.44 -5.72
CA LYS A 798 -32.66 -58.49 -7.19
C LYS A 798 -31.32 -58.09 -7.83
N SER A 799 -30.72 -57.01 -7.35
CA SER A 799 -29.42 -56.53 -7.81
C SER A 799 -28.28 -57.53 -7.52
N ALA A 800 -28.35 -58.25 -6.40
CA ALA A 800 -27.41 -59.33 -6.09
C ALA A 800 -27.61 -60.62 -6.92
N GLY A 801 -28.67 -60.70 -7.74
CA GLY A 801 -28.94 -61.83 -8.65
C GLY A 801 -30.01 -62.83 -8.19
N VAL A 802 -30.82 -62.50 -7.18
CA VAL A 802 -31.93 -63.37 -6.70
C VAL A 802 -33.08 -63.40 -7.72
N LYS A 803 -33.58 -64.60 -8.06
CA LYS A 803 -34.67 -64.81 -9.04
C LYS A 803 -36.05 -64.52 -8.44
N GLU A 804 -37.05 -64.15 -9.26
CA GLU A 804 -38.41 -63.75 -8.84
C GLU A 804 -39.54 -64.52 -9.56
N VAL A 805 -40.61 -64.87 -8.85
CA VAL A 805 -41.86 -65.46 -9.41
C VAL A 805 -42.73 -64.37 -10.08
N LYS A 806 -43.20 -64.58 -11.33
CA LYS A 806 -43.97 -63.60 -12.13
C LYS A 806 -45.43 -64.03 -12.39
N ARG A 807 -46.42 -63.16 -12.09
CA ARG A 807 -47.85 -63.37 -12.48
C ARG A 807 -48.18 -62.70 -13.82
N PRO A 808 -48.98 -63.33 -14.72
CA PRO A 808 -49.40 -62.72 -15.99
C PRO A 808 -50.48 -61.64 -15.81
N ASP A 809 -50.46 -60.64 -16.70
CA ASP A 809 -51.33 -59.45 -16.65
C ASP A 809 -52.51 -59.59 -17.64
N TYR A 810 -53.60 -60.26 -17.23
CA TYR A 810 -54.82 -60.45 -18.04
C TYR A 810 -56.09 -60.09 -17.23
N LYS A 811 -56.93 -59.19 -17.76
CA LYS A 811 -58.15 -58.67 -17.10
C LYS A 811 -59.42 -59.26 -17.71
N ILE A 812 -60.21 -60.00 -16.90
CA ILE A 812 -61.57 -60.46 -17.23
C ILE A 812 -62.53 -59.26 -17.14
N ASN A 813 -63.34 -59.03 -18.18
CA ASN A 813 -64.25 -57.88 -18.27
C ASN A 813 -65.70 -58.30 -17.95
N VAL A 814 -66.34 -57.62 -16.99
CA VAL A 814 -67.76 -57.77 -16.65
C VAL A 814 -68.50 -56.48 -16.99
N ARG A 815 -69.60 -56.57 -17.76
CA ARG A 815 -70.42 -55.40 -18.12
C ARG A 815 -71.43 -55.04 -17.02
N LEU A 816 -71.75 -53.75 -16.89
CA LEU A 816 -72.70 -53.23 -15.89
C LEU A 816 -74.15 -53.67 -16.21
N HIS A 817 -74.79 -54.35 -15.26
CA HIS A 817 -76.21 -54.75 -15.29
C HIS A 817 -76.98 -54.02 -14.18
N ASN A 818 -78.00 -53.23 -14.52
CA ASN A 818 -78.78 -52.42 -13.57
C ASN A 818 -80.26 -52.78 -13.65
N GLN A 819 -80.69 -53.76 -12.85
CA GLN A 819 -82.08 -54.24 -12.78
C GLN A 819 -82.85 -53.65 -11.58
N SER A 820 -82.22 -52.81 -10.77
CA SER A 820 -82.77 -52.31 -9.50
C SER A 820 -83.79 -51.17 -9.62
N ILE A 821 -84.16 -50.74 -10.84
CA ILE A 821 -85.11 -49.65 -11.08
C ILE A 821 -86.52 -50.14 -11.46
N ILE A 822 -86.77 -51.44 -11.69
CA ILE A 822 -88.11 -51.93 -12.06
C ILE A 822 -88.60 -53.03 -11.09
N ILE A 823 -89.08 -52.56 -9.93
CA ILE A 823 -90.19 -53.14 -9.13
C ILE A 823 -89.96 -54.53 -8.53
N GLY A 824 -89.58 -54.61 -7.25
CA GLY A 824 -89.45 -55.94 -6.63
C GLY A 824 -89.07 -56.00 -5.16
N LYS A 825 -89.78 -55.30 -4.27
CA LYS A 825 -89.77 -55.74 -2.86
C LYS A 825 -91.16 -56.19 -2.39
N ALA A 826 -92.22 -55.58 -2.92
CA ALA A 826 -93.60 -56.06 -2.70
C ALA A 826 -94.03 -57.19 -3.67
N VAL A 827 -93.40 -57.30 -4.85
CA VAL A 827 -93.68 -58.34 -5.85
C VAL A 827 -92.95 -59.66 -5.53
N PHE A 828 -91.80 -59.59 -4.84
CA PHE A 828 -91.00 -60.76 -4.48
C PHE A 828 -91.68 -61.66 -3.45
N ASP A 829 -92.33 -61.08 -2.43
CA ASP A 829 -92.97 -61.86 -1.37
C ASP A 829 -94.30 -62.51 -1.83
N LEU A 830 -94.93 -61.99 -2.90
CA LEU A 830 -96.20 -62.48 -3.46
C LEU A 830 -96.05 -63.61 -4.50
N LEU A 831 -94.86 -63.74 -5.12
CA LEU A 831 -94.59 -64.70 -6.19
C LEU A 831 -93.76 -65.92 -5.75
N PHE A 832 -93.04 -65.83 -4.63
CA PHE A 832 -92.34 -66.97 -4.01
C PHE A 832 -93.21 -67.76 -3.01
N ASP A 833 -94.48 -67.39 -2.85
CA ASP A 833 -95.46 -68.20 -2.14
C ASP A 833 -95.87 -69.42 -3.01
N HIS A 834 -95.70 -70.62 -2.46
CA HIS A 834 -95.98 -71.88 -3.16
C HIS A 834 -97.48 -72.04 -3.52
N GLU A 835 -98.36 -71.26 -2.89
CA GLU A 835 -99.80 -71.24 -3.17
C GLU A 835 -100.27 -70.09 -4.08
N SER A 836 -99.35 -69.27 -4.60
CA SER A 836 -99.71 -68.14 -5.47
C SER A 836 -100.32 -68.61 -6.80
N SER A 837 -101.53 -68.13 -7.10
CA SER A 837 -102.26 -68.43 -8.36
C SER A 837 -101.61 -67.80 -9.61
N LEU A 838 -100.51 -67.07 -9.44
CA LEU A 838 -99.78 -66.35 -10.48
C LEU A 838 -98.57 -67.14 -11.04
N ASN A 839 -98.28 -68.33 -10.51
CA ASN A 839 -97.20 -69.22 -10.98
C ASN A 839 -97.76 -70.24 -11.98
N ASP A 840 -97.25 -70.22 -13.21
CA ASP A 840 -97.76 -70.98 -14.36
C ASP A 840 -96.69 -71.82 -15.09
N ILE A 841 -95.45 -71.85 -14.57
CA ILE A 841 -94.38 -72.78 -14.95
C ILE A 841 -93.98 -73.64 -13.74
N ILE A 842 -93.64 -74.91 -14.00
CA ILE A 842 -93.02 -75.81 -13.03
C ILE A 842 -91.69 -76.30 -13.59
N PHE A 843 -90.59 -76.01 -12.90
CA PHE A 843 -89.29 -76.63 -13.17
C PHE A 843 -89.15 -77.89 -12.31
N ILE A 844 -88.92 -79.04 -12.94
CA ILE A 844 -88.62 -80.30 -12.25
C ILE A 844 -87.10 -80.44 -12.24
N VAL A 845 -86.48 -80.15 -11.09
CA VAL A 845 -85.01 -80.20 -10.92
C VAL A 845 -84.66 -81.34 -9.98
N ASN A 846 -84.11 -82.43 -10.52
CA ASN A 846 -83.80 -83.65 -9.77
C ASN A 846 -84.96 -84.08 -8.83
N GLU A 847 -86.16 -84.28 -9.40
CA GLU A 847 -87.40 -84.68 -8.71
C GLU A 847 -88.06 -83.61 -7.81
N GLU A 848 -87.45 -82.42 -7.67
CA GLU A 848 -88.05 -81.31 -6.92
C GLU A 848 -88.79 -80.33 -7.86
N GLU A 849 -90.07 -80.08 -7.56
CA GLU A 849 -90.89 -79.09 -8.28
C GLU A 849 -90.63 -77.67 -7.78
N ILE A 850 -90.13 -76.81 -8.66
CA ILE A 850 -89.89 -75.39 -8.41
C ILE A 850 -90.79 -74.57 -9.33
N LYS A 851 -91.83 -73.96 -8.77
CA LYS A 851 -92.79 -73.14 -9.52
C LYS A 851 -92.23 -71.73 -9.81
N ALA A 852 -92.56 -71.19 -10.98
CA ALA A 852 -92.15 -69.86 -11.44
C ALA A 852 -93.24 -69.20 -12.30
N SER A 853 -93.07 -67.91 -12.62
CA SER A 853 -93.99 -67.13 -13.45
C SER A 853 -93.40 -66.88 -14.84
N ARG A 854 -94.12 -67.28 -15.90
CA ARG A 854 -93.76 -67.05 -17.31
C ARG A 854 -93.43 -65.60 -17.58
N TYR A 855 -94.28 -64.69 -17.09
CA TYR A 855 -94.12 -63.26 -17.31
C TYR A 855 -92.80 -62.72 -16.76
N MET A 856 -92.35 -63.20 -15.60
CA MET A 856 -91.08 -62.78 -15.00
C MET A 856 -89.87 -63.34 -15.74
N LEU A 857 -89.95 -64.58 -16.23
CA LEU A 857 -88.89 -65.19 -17.04
C LEU A 857 -88.74 -64.48 -18.40
N VAL A 858 -89.85 -64.18 -19.07
CA VAL A 858 -89.90 -63.42 -20.34
C VAL A 858 -89.39 -61.98 -20.18
N ALA A 859 -89.65 -61.36 -19.02
CA ALA A 859 -89.16 -60.01 -18.73
C ALA A 859 -87.65 -59.98 -18.47
N SER A 860 -87.09 -61.05 -17.90
CA SER A 860 -85.69 -61.10 -17.42
C SER A 860 -84.67 -61.61 -18.44
N SER A 861 -85.08 -62.41 -19.42
CA SER A 861 -84.19 -62.91 -20.48
C SER A 861 -84.85 -62.94 -21.85
N GLY A 862 -84.09 -62.57 -22.89
CA GLY A 862 -84.50 -62.72 -24.28
C GLY A 862 -84.72 -64.17 -24.69
N PHE A 863 -83.99 -65.12 -24.08
CA PHE A 863 -84.16 -66.57 -24.28
C PHE A 863 -85.59 -67.00 -23.93
N PHE A 864 -86.05 -66.72 -22.70
CA PHE A 864 -87.39 -67.10 -22.25
C PHE A 864 -88.49 -66.35 -23.02
N ARG A 865 -88.23 -65.13 -23.51
CA ARG A 865 -89.16 -64.40 -24.38
C ARG A 865 -89.39 -65.13 -25.70
N GLN A 866 -88.34 -65.70 -26.31
CA GLN A 866 -88.49 -66.49 -27.54
C GLN A 866 -89.16 -67.82 -27.24
N GLU A 867 -88.71 -68.52 -26.19
CA GLU A 867 -89.21 -69.83 -25.80
C GLU A 867 -90.72 -69.83 -25.51
N PHE A 868 -91.22 -68.78 -24.85
CA PHE A 868 -92.63 -68.72 -24.42
C PHE A 868 -93.52 -67.84 -25.32
N TYR A 869 -93.03 -67.31 -26.44
CA TYR A 869 -93.80 -66.42 -27.34
C TYR A 869 -95.02 -67.11 -27.98
N SER A 870 -94.97 -68.44 -28.14
CA SER A 870 -95.97 -69.23 -28.88
C SER A 870 -96.60 -70.36 -28.04
N ALA A 871 -96.43 -70.33 -26.71
CA ALA A 871 -96.87 -71.41 -25.83
C ALA A 871 -98.38 -71.34 -25.53
N ASP A 872 -99.04 -72.51 -25.49
CA ASP A 872 -100.47 -72.64 -25.18
C ASP A 872 -100.82 -72.09 -23.77
N PRO A 873 -102.08 -71.66 -23.52
CA PRO A 873 -102.49 -71.02 -22.26
C PRO A 873 -102.35 -71.89 -21.00
N GLY A 874 -102.04 -73.19 -21.13
CA GLY A 874 -101.88 -74.13 -20.01
C GLY A 874 -100.54 -74.02 -19.27
N PRO A 875 -100.39 -74.72 -18.13
CA PRO A 875 -99.14 -74.79 -17.38
C PRO A 875 -98.04 -75.53 -18.17
N ILE A 876 -96.79 -75.05 -18.07
CA ILE A 876 -95.62 -75.61 -18.75
C ILE A 876 -94.69 -76.27 -17.73
N GLU A 877 -94.24 -77.50 -18.02
CA GLU A 877 -93.28 -78.24 -17.21
C GLU A 877 -91.92 -78.36 -17.92
N ILE A 878 -90.82 -78.05 -17.22
CA ILE A 878 -89.45 -78.10 -17.75
C ILE A 878 -88.56 -78.95 -16.82
N THR A 879 -87.97 -80.03 -17.34
CA THR A 879 -87.07 -80.91 -16.57
C THR A 879 -85.60 -80.51 -16.72
N ILE A 880 -84.88 -80.34 -15.62
CA ILE A 880 -83.44 -80.01 -15.59
C ILE A 880 -82.69 -81.08 -14.78
N ASN A 881 -81.73 -81.75 -15.43
CA ASN A 881 -80.84 -82.72 -14.82
C ASN A 881 -79.45 -82.10 -14.56
N ASP A 882 -78.65 -82.70 -13.66
CA ASP A 882 -77.26 -82.31 -13.34
C ASP A 882 -77.06 -80.91 -12.75
N ILE A 883 -78.10 -80.35 -12.14
CA ILE A 883 -78.08 -79.07 -11.42
C ILE A 883 -78.67 -79.26 -10.03
N ARG A 884 -78.04 -78.67 -9.00
CA ARG A 884 -78.60 -78.69 -7.64
C ARG A 884 -79.82 -77.77 -7.54
N PRO A 885 -80.93 -78.19 -6.88
CA PRO A 885 -82.15 -77.37 -6.78
C PRO A 885 -81.92 -75.96 -6.20
N ASN A 886 -81.03 -75.81 -5.22
CA ASN A 886 -80.67 -74.50 -4.67
C ASN A 886 -79.97 -73.58 -5.68
N SER A 887 -79.21 -74.12 -6.63
CA SER A 887 -78.61 -73.35 -7.73
C SER A 887 -79.72 -72.79 -8.64
N MET A 888 -80.78 -73.57 -8.89
CA MET A 888 -81.96 -73.11 -9.64
C MET A 888 -82.74 -72.03 -8.88
N ARG A 889 -82.90 -72.16 -7.56
CA ARG A 889 -83.53 -71.12 -6.72
C ARG A 889 -82.77 -69.80 -6.76
N ILE A 890 -81.44 -69.84 -6.69
CA ILE A 890 -80.59 -68.64 -6.85
C ILE A 890 -80.77 -68.04 -8.23
N LEU A 891 -80.80 -68.88 -9.28
CA LEU A 891 -81.01 -68.41 -10.64
C LEU A 891 -82.34 -67.66 -10.77
N LEU A 892 -83.44 -68.23 -10.26
CA LEU A 892 -84.76 -67.60 -10.31
C LEU A 892 -84.80 -66.28 -9.53
N ARG A 893 -84.20 -66.24 -8.34
CA ARG A 893 -84.01 -65.00 -7.57
C ARG A 893 -83.26 -63.94 -8.37
N TYR A 894 -82.18 -64.33 -9.03
CA TYR A 894 -81.41 -63.45 -9.90
C TYR A 894 -82.24 -62.94 -11.09
N LEU A 895 -82.98 -63.82 -11.77
CA LEU A 895 -83.88 -63.45 -12.87
C LEU A 895 -85.00 -62.52 -12.43
N TYR A 896 -85.48 -62.65 -11.19
CA TYR A 896 -86.52 -61.78 -10.65
C TYR A 896 -85.97 -60.41 -10.22
N GLY A 897 -84.66 -60.18 -10.36
CA GLY A 897 -84.00 -58.90 -10.11
C GLY A 897 -83.26 -58.81 -8.77
N GLN A 898 -83.07 -59.92 -8.05
CA GLN A 898 -82.27 -59.94 -6.83
C GLN A 898 -80.77 -59.92 -7.18
N ASP A 899 -79.98 -59.13 -6.44
CA ASP A 899 -78.52 -59.16 -6.55
C ASP A 899 -77.97 -60.56 -6.28
N ILE A 900 -77.01 -61.00 -7.10
CA ILE A 900 -76.50 -62.38 -7.07
C ILE A 900 -75.81 -62.69 -5.73
N ASP A 901 -75.13 -61.73 -5.11
CA ASP A 901 -74.48 -61.95 -3.81
C ASP A 901 -75.50 -62.05 -2.67
N VAL A 902 -76.58 -61.28 -2.75
CA VAL A 902 -77.69 -61.39 -1.80
C VAL A 902 -78.41 -62.74 -1.98
N ALA A 903 -78.63 -63.17 -3.22
CA ALA A 903 -79.25 -64.46 -3.52
C ALA A 903 -78.39 -65.63 -3.00
N ILE A 904 -77.07 -65.60 -3.17
CA ILE A 904 -76.15 -66.62 -2.65
C ILE A 904 -76.14 -66.62 -1.11
N LYS A 905 -76.08 -65.45 -0.47
CA LYS A 905 -76.11 -65.34 1.00
C LYS A 905 -77.39 -65.88 1.62
N SER A 906 -78.52 -65.79 0.92
CA SER A 906 -79.82 -66.25 1.44
C SER A 906 -79.89 -67.75 1.74
N LEU A 907 -78.94 -68.54 1.23
CA LEU A 907 -78.84 -69.98 1.47
C LEU A 907 -77.85 -70.36 2.60
N GLY A 908 -77.21 -69.39 3.26
CA GLY A 908 -76.29 -69.67 4.37
C GLY A 908 -75.03 -70.46 3.97
N ILE A 909 -74.59 -70.35 2.71
CA ILE A 909 -73.43 -71.10 2.21
C ILE A 909 -72.14 -70.34 2.57
N ASP A 910 -71.46 -70.74 3.65
CA ASP A 910 -70.21 -70.11 4.10
C ASP A 910 -68.93 -70.85 3.67
N ASP A 911 -69.01 -72.15 3.38
CA ASP A 911 -67.87 -72.99 2.93
C ASP A 911 -67.46 -72.71 1.46
N ASP A 912 -66.15 -72.55 1.23
CA ASP A 912 -65.56 -72.26 -0.07
C ASP A 912 -65.75 -73.39 -1.10
N ASN A 913 -65.80 -74.66 -0.69
CA ASN A 913 -66.09 -75.78 -1.60
C ASN A 913 -67.54 -75.75 -2.09
N SER A 914 -68.49 -75.44 -1.21
CA SER A 914 -69.89 -75.27 -1.58
C SER A 914 -70.11 -74.06 -2.49
N LYS A 915 -69.40 -72.95 -2.26
CA LYS A 915 -69.38 -71.78 -3.17
C LYS A 915 -68.78 -72.12 -4.52
N PHE A 916 -67.67 -72.86 -4.52
CA PHE A 916 -67.00 -73.30 -5.74
C PHE A 916 -67.91 -74.17 -6.60
N ALA A 917 -68.57 -75.17 -6.01
CA ALA A 917 -69.54 -75.98 -6.71
C ALA A 917 -70.71 -75.14 -7.23
N LEU A 918 -71.20 -74.17 -6.44
CA LEU A 918 -72.29 -73.28 -6.83
C LEU A 918 -71.94 -72.42 -8.04
N TYR A 919 -70.74 -71.85 -8.09
CA TYR A 919 -70.28 -71.09 -9.25
C TYR A 919 -70.24 -71.96 -10.51
N LYS A 920 -69.89 -73.24 -10.38
CA LYS A 920 -69.92 -74.18 -11.51
C LYS A 920 -71.34 -74.43 -12.04
N ASP A 921 -72.30 -74.68 -11.15
CA ASP A 921 -73.71 -74.90 -11.55
C ASP A 921 -74.33 -73.66 -12.19
N LEU A 922 -74.10 -72.48 -11.60
CA LEU A 922 -74.59 -71.21 -12.14
C LEU A 922 -73.96 -70.89 -13.50
N THR A 923 -72.69 -71.25 -13.72
CA THR A 923 -72.03 -71.11 -15.03
C THR A 923 -72.73 -71.97 -16.08
N LYS A 924 -73.05 -73.23 -15.75
CA LYS A 924 -73.78 -74.13 -16.66
C LYS A 924 -75.17 -73.60 -16.98
N LEU A 925 -75.95 -73.24 -15.95
CA LEU A 925 -77.30 -72.68 -16.11
C LEU A 925 -77.29 -71.39 -16.92
N ALA A 926 -76.34 -70.49 -16.64
CA ALA A 926 -76.20 -69.25 -17.37
C ALA A 926 -75.84 -69.47 -18.84
N ASN A 927 -75.07 -70.51 -19.14
CA ASN A 927 -74.81 -70.90 -20.51
C ASN A 927 -76.06 -71.48 -21.19
N SER A 928 -76.79 -72.39 -20.54
CA SER A 928 -77.99 -73.04 -21.09
C SER A 928 -79.14 -72.08 -21.37
N TYR A 929 -79.33 -71.05 -20.52
CA TYR A 929 -80.40 -70.05 -20.67
C TYR A 929 -79.91 -68.73 -21.29
N GLU A 930 -78.72 -68.74 -21.89
CA GLU A 930 -78.09 -67.59 -22.56
C GLU A 930 -77.99 -66.31 -21.69
N LEU A 931 -77.77 -66.49 -20.39
CA LEU A 931 -77.63 -65.42 -19.39
C LEU A 931 -76.18 -64.92 -19.34
N VAL A 932 -75.78 -64.20 -20.39
CA VAL A 932 -74.39 -63.79 -20.62
C VAL A 932 -73.78 -63.02 -19.44
N HIS A 933 -74.52 -62.12 -18.77
CA HIS A 933 -73.98 -61.39 -17.61
C HIS A 933 -73.69 -62.32 -16.42
N LEU A 934 -74.61 -63.21 -16.07
CA LEU A 934 -74.40 -64.14 -14.95
C LEU A 934 -73.20 -65.05 -15.22
N LYS A 935 -73.03 -65.48 -16.47
CA LYS A 935 -71.89 -66.28 -16.91
C LYS A 935 -70.56 -65.55 -16.69
N GLU A 936 -70.44 -64.29 -17.16
CA GLU A 936 -69.24 -63.45 -16.98
C GLU A 936 -68.86 -63.27 -15.49
N VAL A 937 -69.85 -63.07 -14.62
CA VAL A 937 -69.63 -62.91 -13.18
C VAL A 937 -69.07 -64.20 -12.56
N MET A 938 -69.55 -65.37 -12.97
CA MET A 938 -69.05 -66.65 -12.46
C MET A 938 -67.63 -66.95 -12.96
N GLU A 939 -67.33 -66.63 -14.22
CA GLU A 939 -65.98 -66.78 -14.81
C GLU A 939 -64.93 -65.95 -14.03
N LEU A 940 -65.25 -64.70 -13.68
CA LEU A 940 -64.38 -63.85 -12.87
C LEU A 940 -64.10 -64.47 -11.49
N ARG A 941 -65.13 -65.00 -10.82
CA ARG A 941 -64.96 -65.58 -9.46
C ARG A 941 -64.11 -66.83 -9.49
N LEU A 942 -64.30 -67.70 -10.48
CA LEU A 942 -63.51 -68.92 -10.64
C LEU A 942 -62.04 -68.60 -10.95
N SER A 943 -61.74 -67.54 -11.71
CA SER A 943 -60.35 -67.16 -12.03
C SER A 943 -59.47 -66.88 -10.79
N ARG A 944 -60.06 -66.34 -9.71
CA ARG A 944 -59.35 -66.02 -8.46
C ARG A 944 -58.92 -67.24 -7.65
N THR A 945 -59.46 -68.40 -7.99
CA THR A 945 -59.20 -69.67 -7.29
C THR A 945 -58.11 -70.50 -7.97
N ILE A 946 -57.49 -69.99 -9.05
CA ILE A 946 -56.50 -70.72 -9.84
C ILE A 946 -55.11 -70.69 -9.19
N THR A 947 -54.48 -71.86 -9.12
CA THR A 947 -53.14 -72.12 -8.60
C THR A 947 -52.34 -72.98 -9.58
N ARG A 948 -51.02 -73.09 -9.39
CA ARG A 948 -50.16 -74.03 -10.15
C ARG A 948 -50.67 -75.47 -10.12
N SER A 949 -51.36 -75.88 -9.04
CA SER A 949 -51.83 -77.25 -8.85
C SER A 949 -53.23 -77.56 -9.42
N ASN A 950 -54.07 -76.55 -9.68
CA ASN A 950 -55.46 -76.77 -10.14
C ASN A 950 -55.79 -76.20 -11.53
N VAL A 951 -54.86 -75.47 -12.16
CA VAL A 951 -55.10 -74.74 -13.42
C VAL A 951 -55.58 -75.64 -14.56
N GLU A 952 -55.06 -76.87 -14.67
CA GLU A 952 -55.43 -77.81 -15.75
C GLU A 952 -56.89 -78.30 -15.60
N ASN A 953 -57.29 -78.65 -14.37
CA ASN A 953 -58.66 -79.06 -14.08
C ASN A 953 -59.65 -77.91 -14.29
N MET A 954 -59.23 -76.67 -14.00
CA MET A 954 -60.06 -75.48 -14.21
C MET A 954 -60.26 -75.18 -15.69
N LYS A 955 -59.20 -75.33 -16.50
CA LYS A 955 -59.28 -75.18 -17.96
C LYS A 955 -60.27 -76.16 -18.58
N GLN A 956 -60.20 -77.44 -18.20
CA GLN A 956 -61.13 -78.46 -18.72
C GLN A 956 -62.59 -78.18 -18.34
N PHE A 957 -62.84 -77.69 -17.11
CA PHE A 957 -64.17 -77.24 -16.71
C PHE A 957 -64.67 -76.06 -17.56
N ALA A 958 -63.81 -75.08 -17.83
CA ALA A 958 -64.16 -73.90 -18.60
C ALA A 958 -64.57 -74.27 -20.04
N GLU A 959 -63.87 -75.22 -20.67
CA GLU A 959 -64.21 -75.74 -22.00
C GLU A 959 -65.59 -76.40 -22.03
N ASN A 960 -65.88 -77.30 -21.08
CA ASN A 960 -67.13 -78.06 -21.04
C ASN A 960 -68.36 -77.20 -20.70
N SER A 961 -68.18 -76.06 -20.03
CA SER A 961 -69.25 -75.16 -19.61
C SER A 961 -69.40 -73.93 -20.52
N GLY A 962 -68.60 -73.84 -21.58
CA GLY A 962 -68.58 -72.71 -22.51
C GLY A 962 -68.01 -71.41 -21.93
N ALA A 963 -67.30 -71.46 -20.80
CA ALA A 963 -66.73 -70.31 -20.10
C ALA A 963 -65.42 -69.82 -20.77
N ASN A 964 -65.56 -69.00 -21.79
CA ASN A 964 -64.45 -68.66 -22.70
C ASN A 964 -63.36 -67.78 -22.06
N GLN A 965 -63.72 -66.80 -21.22
CA GLN A 965 -62.74 -65.91 -20.57
C GLN A 965 -61.94 -66.67 -19.51
N LEU A 966 -62.59 -67.57 -18.77
CA LEU A 966 -61.92 -68.41 -17.78
C LEU A 966 -60.91 -69.36 -18.42
N LYS A 967 -61.24 -69.95 -19.59
CA LYS A 967 -60.32 -70.80 -20.34
C LYS A 967 -59.06 -70.03 -20.75
N GLU A 968 -59.21 -68.85 -21.34
CA GLU A 968 -58.09 -68.04 -21.82
C GLU A 968 -57.16 -67.60 -20.68
N PHE A 969 -57.73 -67.27 -19.51
CA PHE A 969 -56.95 -66.99 -18.30
C PHE A 969 -56.08 -68.20 -17.88
N CYS A 970 -56.63 -69.42 -17.89
CA CYS A 970 -55.86 -70.63 -17.57
C CYS A 970 -54.68 -70.85 -18.54
N ASP A 971 -54.90 -70.63 -19.85
CA ASP A 971 -53.85 -70.82 -20.86
C ASP A 971 -52.66 -69.87 -20.65
N LEU A 972 -52.92 -68.60 -20.36
CA LEU A 972 -51.87 -67.60 -20.10
C LEU A 972 -51.13 -67.87 -18.79
N TYR A 973 -51.83 -68.37 -17.77
CA TYR A 973 -51.21 -68.75 -16.50
C TYR A 973 -50.17 -69.86 -16.67
N ILE A 974 -50.47 -70.87 -17.49
CA ILE A 974 -49.55 -71.97 -17.79
C ILE A 974 -48.33 -71.47 -18.56
N ILE A 975 -48.52 -70.65 -19.59
CA ILE A 975 -47.42 -70.10 -20.41
C ILE A 975 -46.44 -69.28 -19.58
N ALA A 976 -46.96 -68.40 -18.71
CA ALA A 976 -46.13 -67.46 -17.95
C ALA A 976 -45.21 -68.15 -16.91
N ASN A 977 -45.53 -69.37 -16.49
CA ASN A 977 -44.85 -70.07 -15.41
C ASN A 977 -44.12 -71.35 -15.86
N ASN A 978 -43.91 -71.54 -17.17
CA ASN A 978 -43.40 -72.80 -17.75
C ASN A 978 -41.95 -73.17 -17.37
N ASN A 979 -41.20 -72.26 -16.72
CA ASN A 979 -39.78 -72.41 -16.34
C ASN A 979 -39.55 -72.34 -14.81
N LEU A 980 -40.63 -72.38 -14.02
CA LEU A 980 -40.66 -72.39 -12.54
C LEU A 980 -41.34 -73.65 -12.05
#